data_AF-A0ABD0UIS9-F1
#
_entry.id   AF-A0ABD0UIS9-F1
#
_cell.length_a   1.000
_cell.length_b   1.000
_cell.length_c   1.000
_cell.angle_alpha   90.00
_cell.angle_beta   90.00
_cell.angle_gamma   90.00
#
_symmetry.space_group_name_H-M   'P 1'
#
loop_
_entity.id
_entity.type
_entity.pdbx_description
1 polymer ?
#
loop_
_entity_poly.entity_id
_entity_poly.type
_entity_poly.pdbx_seq_one_letter_code
_entity_poly.pdbx_strand_id
1 'polypeptide(L)'
;MEETKNQQENVSIESLPSPSASLDSSKGNSEPELPNSSTKLVDPNRSLIDTAAPFQSVKAAVNMFGGNVDWKTQRALTKERNKNFELELEKAEEEVPLYLKQVEEAEDAKSRVLQELEMTKKQVEELKLELDKAQIEESQAQQDSELAQLRVKEIEQGIRDEDSLAAKALVQVARSRYLEADNELKSLEAVLNTLRRECDQLIKEKDVAAKKAEEAVLASIEVERTVEKLTIELISAKEAVESANASHLKAEEQRLNATMEREQETHNWEKQLKQSQEKLQSLEEKLFVVNDLKLKLDSESTLLSSLKWELAAYVATKLSQEAEIVQEEKQKLAQPGTDEAVVTAAKNEHEEVKASIQKAKDEVNCLRIAAYSLKSELETETSILASLKEKEKMSVMTISSLQANLEMNQAEQEEVHAKQKTSHEEMRELPYKLLDKTEEADQAKSKANSASQELIRATEELELAKASASTMELRLQAVLKEIEAAKASEKLSLDAIKAVQESEQVIAKTQAETYQDVMTIHLEEYYALSKKANEAERLANERVIAAVDLIKDAKKTESMSREKLEASYKEIKERKEALRDATEKAEKAIEGKLNMEQELREWRAENEQRRKANEAAASSKGQSMSVRQYWKSFDDSRDINGSDPASIALRVNSTPNPNRRYSVSEVDASVTEVRPRRKKSFFPRIIMFLARKRAQSLN
;
A
#
# COMPACT_ATOMS: atom_id res chain seq x y z
N MET A 1 10.45 -38.15 -13.37
CA MET A 1 9.42 -38.34 -12.33
C MET A 1 8.58 -37.07 -12.27
N GLU A 2 7.36 -36.99 -12.79
CA GLU A 2 6.61 -37.91 -13.67
C GLU A 2 5.83 -36.99 -14.65
N GLU A 3 6.11 -37.09 -15.95
CA GLU A 3 5.16 -37.67 -16.93
C GLU A 3 3.76 -37.01 -16.99
N THR A 4 3.67 -35.87 -17.67
CA THR A 4 2.40 -35.36 -18.21
C THR A 4 1.99 -36.20 -19.42
N LYS A 5 1.00 -37.08 -19.24
CA LYS A 5 0.59 -38.06 -20.25
C LYS A 5 -0.64 -37.60 -21.02
N ASN A 6 -0.45 -37.17 -22.27
CA ASN A 6 -1.56 -36.82 -23.16
C ASN A 6 -2.36 -38.06 -23.59
N GLN A 7 -3.68 -37.98 -23.43
CA GLN A 7 -4.70 -38.73 -24.17
C GLN A 7 -5.79 -37.69 -24.49
N GLN A 8 -5.84 -37.09 -25.68
CA GLN A 8 -6.16 -37.69 -26.99
C GLN A 8 -7.62 -38.14 -27.04
N GLU A 9 -8.50 -37.15 -27.15
CA GLU A 9 -9.95 -37.31 -27.27
C GLU A 9 -10.34 -37.43 -28.76
N ASN A 10 -11.08 -38.48 -29.12
CA ASN A 10 -11.53 -38.71 -30.50
C ASN A 10 -12.78 -37.86 -30.79
N VAL A 11 -12.68 -36.95 -31.76
CA VAL A 11 -13.84 -36.26 -32.33
C VAL A 11 -14.48 -37.15 -33.40
N SER A 12 -15.34 -38.07 -32.99
CA SER A 12 -16.22 -38.81 -33.91
C SER A 12 -17.34 -37.88 -34.41
N ILE A 13 -17.37 -37.60 -35.71
CA ILE A 13 -18.44 -36.83 -36.37
C ILE A 13 -19.38 -37.82 -37.07
N GLU A 14 -20.57 -38.00 -36.52
CA GLU A 14 -21.67 -38.80 -37.09
C GLU A 14 -22.99 -38.09 -36.73
N SER A 15 -23.39 -37.08 -37.51
CA SER A 15 -24.22 -37.16 -38.73
C SER A 15 -25.72 -37.28 -38.47
N LEU A 16 -26.48 -36.25 -38.87
CA LEU A 16 -27.95 -36.25 -39.01
C LEU A 16 -28.32 -35.54 -40.32
N PRO A 17 -29.53 -35.79 -40.87
CA PRO A 17 -29.60 -36.33 -42.24
C PRO A 17 -29.94 -35.33 -43.35
N SER A 18 -29.59 -35.73 -44.57
CA SER A 18 -30.02 -35.08 -45.82
C SER A 18 -31.45 -35.47 -46.21
N PRO A 19 -32.28 -34.53 -46.68
CA PRO A 19 -33.30 -34.80 -47.68
C PRO A 19 -32.70 -34.71 -49.09
N SER A 20 -33.25 -35.48 -50.04
CA SER A 20 -32.72 -35.61 -51.40
C SER A 20 -33.28 -34.59 -52.39
N ALA A 21 -32.42 -34.00 -53.21
CA ALA A 21 -32.79 -33.45 -54.52
C ALA A 21 -31.66 -33.71 -55.52
N SER A 22 -32.00 -34.24 -56.69
CA SER A 22 -31.07 -34.52 -57.79
C SER A 22 -31.06 -33.38 -58.80
N LEU A 23 -29.89 -33.00 -59.33
CA LEU A 23 -29.73 -32.77 -60.77
C LEU A 23 -28.27 -32.70 -61.22
N ASP A 24 -28.10 -33.16 -62.46
CA ASP A 24 -26.93 -33.25 -63.33
C ASP A 24 -26.08 -31.96 -63.44
N SER A 25 -24.75 -32.12 -63.60
CA SER A 25 -23.92 -31.15 -64.32
C SER A 25 -22.67 -31.82 -64.93
N SER A 26 -22.29 -31.38 -66.12
CA SER A 26 -21.23 -32.01 -66.92
C SER A 26 -19.86 -31.33 -66.80
N LYS A 27 -18.86 -32.13 -66.42
CA LYS A 27 -17.58 -32.31 -67.14
C LYS A 27 -16.85 -31.04 -67.66
N GLY A 28 -15.83 -30.58 -66.91
CA GLY A 28 -14.83 -29.62 -67.39
C GLY A 28 -13.47 -29.82 -66.72
N ASN A 29 -12.44 -30.21 -67.49
CA ASN A 29 -11.07 -30.41 -67.00
C ASN A 29 -10.25 -29.12 -67.05
N SER A 30 -9.42 -28.88 -66.03
CA SER A 30 -8.01 -28.51 -66.24
C SER A 30 -7.19 -28.66 -64.94
N GLU A 31 -6.24 -29.59 -64.95
CA GLU A 31 -5.10 -29.66 -64.02
C GLU A 31 -4.03 -28.62 -64.48
N PRO A 32 -3.06 -28.20 -63.63
CA PRO A 32 -1.83 -29.02 -63.52
C PRO A 32 -1.12 -29.04 -62.15
N GLU A 33 -0.52 -30.20 -61.87
CA GLU A 33 0.80 -30.45 -61.25
C GLU A 33 1.15 -29.96 -59.81
N LEU A 34 1.57 -30.94 -58.99
CA LEU A 34 2.30 -30.79 -57.72
C LEU A 34 3.81 -30.58 -57.97
N PRO A 35 4.58 -30.27 -56.91
CA PRO A 35 5.56 -31.28 -56.50
C PRO A 35 5.55 -31.63 -55.00
N ASN A 36 5.75 -32.92 -54.69
CA ASN A 36 5.85 -33.46 -53.33
C ASN A 36 7.25 -33.30 -52.73
N SER A 37 7.35 -33.25 -51.39
CA SER A 37 8.63 -33.46 -50.67
C SER A 37 8.50 -34.34 -49.43
N SER A 38 8.47 -35.66 -49.66
CA SER A 38 9.01 -36.73 -48.79
C SER A 38 8.74 -36.69 -47.28
N THR A 39 7.67 -37.34 -46.82
CA THR A 39 7.67 -38.04 -45.53
C THR A 39 8.40 -39.38 -45.69
N LYS A 40 9.45 -39.61 -44.89
CA LYS A 40 10.16 -40.91 -44.86
C LYS A 40 9.44 -41.86 -43.90
N LEU A 41 9.26 -43.12 -44.31
CA LEU A 41 8.90 -44.19 -43.37
C LEU A 41 10.02 -44.38 -42.33
N VAL A 42 9.61 -44.79 -41.12
CA VAL A 42 10.52 -45.25 -40.07
C VAL A 42 10.01 -46.61 -39.59
N ASP A 43 10.76 -47.66 -39.88
CA ASP A 43 10.42 -49.02 -39.44
C ASP A 43 10.54 -49.16 -37.91
N PRO A 44 9.52 -49.68 -37.20
CA PRO A 44 9.50 -49.79 -35.75
C PRO A 44 10.26 -51.03 -35.25
N ASN A 45 11.50 -51.23 -35.68
CA ASN A 45 12.34 -52.36 -35.23
C ASN A 45 13.85 -52.05 -35.29
N ARG A 46 14.32 -51.14 -34.42
CA ARG A 46 15.75 -51.03 -34.10
C ARG A 46 15.98 -50.65 -32.64
N SER A 47 16.31 -51.65 -31.83
CA SER A 47 16.82 -51.47 -30.46
C SER A 47 18.18 -50.78 -30.51
N LEU A 48 18.18 -49.45 -30.39
CA LEU A 48 19.40 -48.65 -30.30
C LEU A 48 20.00 -48.83 -28.90
N ILE A 49 20.83 -49.85 -28.75
CA ILE A 49 21.67 -50.03 -27.56
C ILE A 49 22.60 -48.82 -27.47
N ASP A 50 22.48 -48.03 -26.41
CA ASP A 50 23.42 -46.96 -26.12
C ASP A 50 24.76 -47.56 -25.71
N THR A 51 25.75 -47.47 -26.60
CA THR A 51 27.13 -47.89 -26.36
C THR A 51 28.05 -46.70 -26.06
N ALA A 52 27.52 -45.58 -25.57
CA ALA A 52 28.33 -44.51 -25.02
C ALA A 52 29.14 -45.04 -23.83
N ALA A 53 30.47 -45.04 -23.97
CA ALA A 53 31.35 -45.50 -22.91
C ALA A 53 31.17 -44.63 -21.65
N PRO A 54 30.97 -45.21 -20.45
CA PRO A 54 31.07 -44.46 -19.21
C PRO A 54 32.50 -43.91 -19.06
N PHE A 55 32.68 -42.97 -18.11
CA PHE A 55 33.96 -42.32 -17.81
C PHE A 55 34.71 -41.72 -19.02
N GLN A 56 34.14 -40.65 -19.59
CA GLN A 56 34.98 -39.64 -20.23
C GLN A 56 36.05 -39.17 -19.22
N SER A 57 37.30 -38.99 -19.69
CA SER A 57 38.43 -38.59 -18.84
C SER A 57 38.15 -37.30 -18.05
N VAL A 58 38.75 -37.17 -16.86
CA VAL A 58 38.77 -35.91 -16.08
C VAL A 58 39.20 -34.72 -16.96
N LYS A 59 40.10 -34.95 -17.93
CA LYS A 59 40.53 -33.94 -18.90
C LYS A 59 39.40 -33.44 -19.82
N ALA A 60 38.42 -34.28 -20.15
CA ALA A 60 37.24 -33.88 -20.93
C ALA A 60 36.27 -33.04 -20.09
N ALA A 61 36.03 -33.42 -18.83
CA ALA A 61 35.25 -32.60 -17.90
C ALA A 61 35.90 -31.22 -17.68
N VAL A 62 37.21 -31.16 -17.47
CA VAL A 62 37.98 -29.90 -17.40
C VAL A 62 37.82 -29.07 -18.68
N ASN A 63 37.77 -29.70 -19.86
CA ASN A 63 37.57 -29.00 -21.11
C ASN A 63 36.12 -28.46 -21.28
N MET A 64 35.10 -29.19 -20.80
CA MET A 64 33.71 -28.70 -20.79
C MET A 64 33.50 -27.51 -19.86
N PHE A 65 34.25 -27.44 -18.75
CA PHE A 65 34.27 -26.29 -17.84
C PHE A 65 35.36 -25.26 -18.18
N GLY A 66 35.89 -25.27 -19.42
CA GLY A 66 36.72 -24.19 -19.97
C GLY A 66 38.21 -24.21 -19.63
N GLY A 67 38.71 -25.21 -18.90
CA GLY A 67 40.08 -25.25 -18.36
C GLY A 67 41.22 -25.40 -19.38
N ASN A 68 40.91 -25.68 -20.65
CA ASN A 68 41.90 -25.79 -21.73
C ASN A 68 41.49 -25.06 -23.03
N VAL A 69 40.46 -24.21 -22.99
CA VAL A 69 40.02 -23.45 -24.16
C VAL A 69 40.86 -22.20 -24.34
N ASP A 70 41.43 -22.03 -25.52
CA ASP A 70 42.14 -20.80 -25.88
C ASP A 70 41.13 -19.64 -25.89
N TRP A 71 41.23 -18.71 -24.94
CA TRP A 71 40.24 -17.63 -24.78
C TRP A 71 40.12 -16.76 -26.04
N LYS A 72 41.14 -16.77 -26.91
CA LYS A 72 41.14 -16.15 -28.24
C LYS A 72 40.21 -16.87 -29.23
N THR A 73 40.21 -18.20 -29.27
CA THR A 73 39.34 -18.97 -30.17
C THR A 73 37.90 -18.95 -29.68
N GLN A 74 37.66 -19.01 -28.36
CA GLN A 74 36.32 -18.82 -27.79
C GLN A 74 35.80 -17.40 -28.07
N ARG A 75 36.63 -16.35 -27.90
CA ARG A 75 36.25 -14.97 -28.26
C ARG A 75 36.00 -14.79 -29.77
N ALA A 76 36.70 -15.52 -30.64
CA ALA A 76 36.42 -15.54 -32.07
C ALA A 76 35.07 -16.20 -32.35
N LEU A 77 34.82 -17.39 -31.80
CA LEU A 77 33.55 -18.13 -31.92
C LEU A 77 32.34 -17.41 -31.32
N THR A 78 32.52 -16.58 -30.29
CA THR A 78 31.48 -15.68 -29.79
C THR A 78 31.27 -14.51 -30.76
N LYS A 79 32.33 -13.87 -31.27
CA LYS A 79 32.19 -12.81 -32.29
C LYS A 79 31.54 -13.29 -33.58
N GLU A 80 31.81 -14.52 -34.00
CA GLU A 80 31.22 -15.14 -35.19
C GLU A 80 29.75 -15.47 -34.97
N ARG A 81 29.36 -16.02 -33.80
CA ARG A 81 27.95 -16.16 -33.42
C ARG A 81 27.24 -14.82 -33.33
N ASN A 82 27.84 -13.81 -32.70
CA ASN A 82 27.27 -12.47 -32.62
C ASN A 82 27.02 -11.88 -34.01
N LYS A 83 27.98 -12.00 -34.94
CA LYS A 83 27.77 -11.60 -36.34
C LYS A 83 26.63 -12.35 -37.03
N ASN A 84 26.48 -13.65 -36.78
CA ASN A 84 25.38 -14.42 -37.35
C ASN A 84 24.04 -13.98 -36.73
N PHE A 85 23.98 -13.72 -35.43
CA PHE A 85 22.80 -13.14 -34.77
C PHE A 85 22.52 -11.71 -35.23
N GLU A 86 23.54 -10.89 -35.49
CA GLU A 86 23.41 -9.54 -36.08
C GLU A 86 22.80 -9.66 -37.49
N LEU A 87 23.25 -10.60 -38.33
CA LEU A 87 22.70 -10.87 -39.68
C LEU A 87 21.33 -11.57 -39.67
N GLU A 88 20.99 -12.33 -38.63
CA GLU A 88 19.66 -12.92 -38.44
C GLU A 88 18.66 -11.89 -37.89
N LEU A 89 19.12 -10.95 -37.05
CA LEU A 89 18.35 -9.81 -36.58
C LEU A 89 18.10 -8.80 -37.71
N GLU A 90 19.11 -8.44 -38.50
CA GLU A 90 18.99 -7.55 -39.66
C GLU A 90 17.94 -8.08 -40.65
N LYS A 91 17.94 -9.39 -40.94
CA LYS A 91 16.89 -10.05 -41.75
C LYS A 91 15.53 -10.05 -41.08
N ALA A 92 15.44 -10.27 -39.77
CA ALA A 92 14.17 -10.20 -39.05
C ALA A 92 13.60 -8.77 -39.08
N GLU A 93 14.45 -7.75 -38.98
CA GLU A 93 14.09 -6.33 -39.12
C GLU A 93 13.66 -5.98 -40.56
N GLU A 94 14.22 -6.63 -41.59
CA GLU A 94 13.74 -6.55 -42.99
C GLU A 94 12.44 -7.32 -43.25
N GLU A 95 12.24 -8.49 -42.64
CA GLU A 95 11.07 -9.36 -42.84
C GLU A 95 9.82 -8.90 -42.06
N VAL A 96 9.98 -8.40 -40.83
CA VAL A 96 8.86 -7.88 -40.00
C VAL A 96 7.95 -6.88 -40.73
N PRO A 97 8.43 -5.82 -41.41
CA PRO A 97 7.56 -4.89 -42.12
C PRO A 97 6.85 -5.54 -43.33
N LEU A 98 7.44 -6.58 -43.94
CA LEU A 98 6.78 -7.34 -45.01
C LEU A 98 5.61 -8.17 -44.46
N TYR A 99 5.81 -8.85 -43.33
CA TYR A 99 4.74 -9.59 -42.67
C TYR A 99 3.65 -8.68 -42.10
N LEU A 100 4.01 -7.53 -41.52
CA LEU A 100 3.02 -6.53 -41.07
C LEU A 100 2.17 -6.03 -42.23
N LYS A 101 2.77 -5.72 -43.39
CA LYS A 101 2.04 -5.31 -44.60
C LYS A 101 1.16 -6.41 -45.17
N GLN A 102 1.57 -7.67 -45.11
CA GLN A 102 0.73 -8.81 -45.48
C GLN A 102 -0.46 -9.01 -44.52
N VAL A 103 -0.27 -8.76 -43.23
CA VAL A 103 -1.36 -8.78 -42.24
C VAL A 103 -2.34 -7.63 -42.50
N GLU A 104 -1.85 -6.41 -42.73
CA GLU A 104 -2.67 -5.25 -43.11
C GLU A 104 -3.49 -5.55 -44.38
N GLU A 105 -2.86 -6.00 -45.46
CA GLU A 105 -3.54 -6.39 -46.72
C GLU A 105 -4.59 -7.51 -46.52
N ALA A 106 -4.34 -8.45 -45.60
CA ALA A 106 -5.26 -9.53 -45.27
C ALA A 106 -6.44 -9.08 -44.38
N GLU A 107 -6.22 -8.17 -43.42
CA GLU A 107 -7.29 -7.55 -42.62
C GLU A 107 -8.17 -6.64 -43.49
N ASP A 108 -7.57 -5.98 -44.47
CA ASP A 108 -8.24 -5.13 -45.44
C ASP A 108 -9.02 -5.97 -46.47
N ALA A 109 -8.50 -7.15 -46.88
CA ALA A 109 -9.26 -8.13 -47.67
C ALA A 109 -10.44 -8.70 -46.87
N LYS A 110 -10.24 -9.03 -45.59
CA LYS A 110 -11.27 -9.50 -44.67
C LYS A 110 -12.35 -8.44 -44.43
N SER A 111 -11.99 -7.16 -44.29
CA SER A 111 -12.96 -6.07 -44.09
C SER A 111 -13.84 -5.89 -45.33
N ARG A 112 -13.27 -5.94 -46.55
CA ARG A 112 -14.00 -5.96 -47.83
C ARG A 112 -14.97 -7.15 -47.92
N VAL A 113 -14.50 -8.38 -47.67
CA VAL A 113 -15.35 -9.58 -47.71
C VAL A 113 -16.47 -9.54 -46.67
N LEU A 114 -16.25 -8.95 -45.49
CA LEU A 114 -17.31 -8.75 -44.49
C LEU A 114 -18.36 -7.72 -44.93
N GLN A 115 -17.97 -6.67 -45.66
CA GLN A 115 -18.90 -5.70 -46.26
C GLN A 115 -19.71 -6.34 -47.40
N GLU A 116 -19.07 -7.13 -48.27
CA GLU A 116 -19.73 -7.89 -49.35
C GLU A 116 -20.71 -8.93 -48.80
N LEU A 117 -20.35 -9.64 -47.73
CA LEU A 117 -21.24 -10.55 -47.01
C LEU A 117 -22.45 -9.81 -46.41
N GLU A 118 -22.25 -8.61 -45.89
CA GLU A 118 -23.32 -7.80 -45.30
C GLU A 118 -24.24 -7.14 -46.34
N MET A 119 -23.74 -6.82 -47.54
CA MET A 119 -24.55 -6.40 -48.68
C MET A 119 -25.35 -7.57 -49.28
N THR A 120 -24.72 -8.74 -49.45
CA THR A 120 -25.38 -9.91 -50.02
C THR A 120 -26.45 -10.50 -49.09
N LYS A 121 -26.28 -10.46 -47.77
CA LYS A 121 -27.38 -10.75 -46.81
C LYS A 121 -28.60 -9.86 -47.06
N LYS A 122 -28.41 -8.55 -47.18
CA LYS A 122 -29.51 -7.59 -47.41
C LYS A 122 -30.21 -7.84 -48.73
N GLN A 123 -29.45 -8.17 -49.78
CA GLN A 123 -30.01 -8.61 -51.07
C GLN A 123 -30.79 -9.93 -50.95
N VAL A 124 -30.33 -10.90 -50.14
CA VAL A 124 -31.06 -12.15 -49.88
C VAL A 124 -32.33 -11.91 -49.06
N GLU A 125 -32.32 -11.00 -48.09
CA GLU A 125 -33.50 -10.59 -47.33
C GLU A 125 -34.51 -9.83 -48.22
N GLU A 126 -34.04 -8.95 -49.09
CA GLU A 126 -34.85 -8.21 -50.08
C GLU A 126 -35.48 -9.18 -51.11
N LEU A 127 -34.69 -10.05 -51.73
CA LEU A 127 -35.16 -11.09 -52.67
C LEU A 127 -36.13 -12.07 -51.99
N LYS A 128 -35.96 -12.36 -50.70
CA LYS A 128 -36.93 -13.17 -49.95
C LYS A 128 -38.26 -12.42 -49.77
N LEU A 129 -38.23 -11.14 -49.42
CA LEU A 129 -39.44 -10.31 -49.35
C LEU A 129 -40.10 -10.12 -50.72
N GLU A 130 -39.36 -10.17 -51.83
CA GLU A 130 -39.91 -10.21 -53.19
C GLU A 130 -40.53 -11.58 -53.53
N LEU A 131 -39.88 -12.69 -53.14
CA LEU A 131 -40.43 -14.04 -53.30
C LEU A 131 -41.73 -14.22 -52.51
N ASP A 132 -41.77 -13.79 -51.25
CA ASP A 132 -42.96 -13.88 -50.40
C ASP A 132 -44.13 -13.06 -51.01
N LYS A 133 -43.87 -11.87 -51.58
CA LYS A 133 -44.86 -11.08 -52.34
C LYS A 133 -45.32 -11.79 -53.62
N ALA A 134 -44.38 -12.32 -54.40
CA ALA A 134 -44.68 -13.02 -55.66
C ALA A 134 -45.51 -14.28 -55.42
N GLN A 135 -45.29 -14.99 -54.32
CA GLN A 135 -46.07 -16.16 -53.93
C GLN A 135 -47.51 -15.78 -53.54
N ILE A 136 -47.70 -14.63 -52.89
CA ILE A 136 -49.02 -14.06 -52.59
C ILE A 136 -49.72 -13.64 -53.90
N GLU A 137 -49.03 -12.94 -54.80
CA GLU A 137 -49.57 -12.52 -56.10
C GLU A 137 -49.95 -13.73 -56.97
N GLU A 138 -49.14 -14.79 -56.99
CA GLU A 138 -49.47 -16.06 -57.66
C GLU A 138 -50.77 -16.65 -57.10
N SER A 139 -50.91 -16.72 -55.77
CA SER A 139 -52.12 -17.26 -55.14
C SER A 139 -53.39 -16.45 -55.46
N GLN A 140 -53.25 -15.12 -55.62
CA GLN A 140 -54.35 -14.25 -56.06
C GLN A 140 -54.67 -14.47 -57.54
N ALA A 141 -53.67 -14.60 -58.41
CA ALA A 141 -53.84 -14.90 -59.83
C ALA A 141 -54.45 -16.29 -60.08
N GLN A 142 -54.13 -17.29 -59.25
CA GLN A 142 -54.76 -18.61 -59.27
C GLN A 142 -56.26 -18.51 -58.94
N GLN A 143 -56.62 -17.84 -57.84
CA GLN A 143 -58.04 -17.60 -57.47
C GLN A 143 -58.82 -16.86 -58.57
N ASP A 144 -58.24 -15.81 -59.15
CA ASP A 144 -58.87 -15.03 -60.20
C ASP A 144 -58.99 -15.82 -61.53
N SER A 145 -58.08 -16.76 -61.79
CA SER A 145 -58.12 -17.72 -62.91
C SER A 145 -59.23 -18.77 -62.74
N GLU A 146 -59.35 -19.40 -61.56
CA GLU A 146 -60.46 -20.33 -61.26
C GLU A 146 -61.82 -19.64 -61.45
N LEU A 147 -61.91 -18.39 -61.01
CA LEU A 147 -63.10 -17.56 -61.12
C LEU A 147 -63.43 -17.21 -62.58
N ALA A 148 -62.42 -16.94 -63.41
CA ALA A 148 -62.60 -16.76 -64.85
C ALA A 148 -63.10 -18.05 -65.53
N GLN A 149 -62.61 -19.23 -65.12
CA GLN A 149 -63.09 -20.52 -65.63
C GLN A 149 -64.56 -20.78 -65.24
N LEU A 150 -64.99 -20.37 -64.05
CA LEU A 150 -66.41 -20.46 -63.65
C LEU A 150 -67.29 -19.57 -64.54
N ARG A 151 -66.87 -18.34 -64.82
CA ARG A 151 -67.60 -17.44 -65.75
C ARG A 151 -67.77 -18.05 -67.15
N VAL A 152 -66.72 -18.66 -67.70
CA VAL A 152 -66.80 -19.33 -69.02
C VAL A 152 -67.84 -20.46 -68.99
N LYS A 153 -67.81 -21.32 -67.97
CA LYS A 153 -68.75 -22.45 -67.82
C LYS A 153 -70.21 -21.99 -67.64
N GLU A 154 -70.46 -20.82 -67.06
CA GLU A 154 -71.80 -20.24 -66.94
C GLU A 154 -72.32 -19.64 -68.24
N ILE A 155 -71.44 -19.03 -69.04
CA ILE A 155 -71.76 -18.51 -70.38
C ILE A 155 -72.08 -19.69 -71.32
N GLU A 156 -71.34 -20.79 -71.25
CA GLU A 156 -71.65 -22.06 -71.94
C GLU A 156 -73.02 -22.64 -71.54
N GLN A 157 -73.53 -22.32 -70.35
CA GLN A 157 -74.81 -22.79 -69.81
C GLN A 157 -75.95 -21.75 -69.96
N GLY A 158 -75.67 -20.53 -70.43
CA GLY A 158 -76.68 -19.49 -70.68
C GLY A 158 -77.33 -18.89 -69.43
N ILE A 159 -76.64 -18.87 -68.29
CA ILE A 159 -77.16 -18.38 -67.00
C ILE A 159 -77.17 -16.83 -66.96
N ARG A 160 -78.19 -16.22 -66.34
CA ARG A 160 -78.30 -14.75 -66.15
C ARG A 160 -77.53 -14.26 -64.92
N ASP A 161 -77.07 -13.01 -64.96
CA ASP A 161 -76.16 -12.41 -63.97
C ASP A 161 -76.62 -12.45 -62.50
N GLU A 162 -77.93 -12.36 -62.23
CA GLU A 162 -78.47 -12.41 -60.85
C GLU A 162 -78.40 -13.83 -60.25
N ASP A 163 -78.44 -14.86 -61.10
CA ASP A 163 -78.35 -16.26 -60.69
C ASP A 163 -76.92 -16.82 -60.72
N SER A 164 -76.02 -16.21 -61.51
CA SER A 164 -74.58 -16.52 -61.60
C SER A 164 -73.92 -16.88 -60.26
N LEU A 165 -73.33 -18.07 -60.21
CA LEU A 165 -72.51 -18.53 -59.10
C LEU A 165 -71.16 -17.80 -59.12
N ALA A 166 -70.61 -17.45 -60.29
CA ALA A 166 -69.39 -16.67 -60.42
C ALA A 166 -69.52 -15.24 -59.87
N ALA A 167 -70.68 -14.59 -60.05
CA ALA A 167 -70.96 -13.29 -59.42
C ALA A 167 -71.04 -13.40 -57.88
N LYS A 168 -71.63 -14.49 -57.37
CA LYS A 168 -71.71 -14.78 -55.93
C LYS A 168 -70.34 -15.15 -55.35
N ALA A 169 -69.52 -15.90 -56.09
CA ALA A 169 -68.15 -16.24 -55.77
C ALA A 169 -67.23 -15.01 -55.72
N LEU A 170 -67.35 -14.07 -56.67
CA LEU A 170 -66.64 -12.77 -56.61
C LEU A 170 -66.89 -12.04 -55.30
N VAL A 171 -68.16 -11.90 -54.92
CA VAL A 171 -68.55 -11.22 -53.68
C VAL A 171 -68.04 -11.98 -52.45
N GLN A 172 -67.98 -13.31 -52.50
CA GLN A 172 -67.41 -14.14 -51.44
C GLN A 172 -65.88 -14.00 -51.32
N VAL A 173 -65.14 -14.12 -52.43
CA VAL A 173 -63.67 -13.94 -52.46
C VAL A 173 -63.28 -12.53 -52.00
N ALA A 174 -63.97 -11.50 -52.48
CA ALA A 174 -63.74 -10.12 -52.03
C ALA A 174 -63.99 -9.96 -50.52
N ARG A 175 -65.08 -10.54 -49.99
CA ARG A 175 -65.36 -10.52 -48.54
C ARG A 175 -64.31 -11.25 -47.72
N SER A 176 -63.78 -12.38 -48.20
CA SER A 176 -62.67 -13.07 -47.54
C SER A 176 -61.40 -12.23 -47.52
N ARG A 177 -60.97 -11.67 -48.67
CA ARG A 177 -59.79 -10.79 -48.77
C ARG A 177 -59.92 -9.55 -47.85
N TYR A 178 -61.11 -8.95 -47.74
CA TYR A 178 -61.35 -7.84 -46.80
C TYR A 178 -61.29 -8.27 -45.33
N LEU A 179 -61.82 -9.45 -44.97
CA LEU A 179 -61.80 -9.96 -43.60
C LEU A 179 -60.37 -10.33 -43.16
N GLU A 180 -59.57 -10.85 -44.07
CA GLU A 180 -58.16 -11.18 -43.85
C GLU A 180 -57.34 -9.91 -43.57
N ALA A 181 -57.42 -8.90 -44.44
CA ALA A 181 -56.74 -7.61 -44.25
C ALA A 181 -57.19 -6.85 -42.98
N ASP A 182 -58.46 -6.96 -42.59
CA ASP A 182 -58.99 -6.39 -41.33
C ASP A 182 -58.43 -7.12 -40.09
N ASN A 183 -58.21 -8.44 -40.16
CA ASN A 183 -57.55 -9.19 -39.10
C ASN A 183 -56.03 -8.88 -39.04
N GLU A 184 -55.36 -8.75 -40.19
CA GLU A 184 -53.96 -8.31 -40.24
C GLU A 184 -53.78 -6.92 -39.61
N LEU A 185 -54.62 -5.95 -40.00
CA LEU A 185 -54.59 -4.59 -39.45
C LEU A 185 -54.74 -4.57 -37.92
N LYS A 186 -55.67 -5.38 -37.38
CA LYS A 186 -55.84 -5.54 -35.92
C LYS A 186 -54.62 -6.18 -35.25
N SER A 187 -53.96 -7.12 -35.91
CA SER A 187 -52.71 -7.72 -35.40
C SER A 187 -51.56 -6.71 -35.37
N LEU A 188 -51.44 -5.88 -36.41
CA LEU A 188 -50.43 -4.81 -36.50
C LEU A 188 -50.72 -3.69 -35.48
N GLU A 189 -51.97 -3.32 -35.27
CA GLU A 189 -52.36 -2.38 -34.21
C GLU A 189 -52.01 -2.95 -32.81
N ALA A 190 -52.22 -4.24 -32.56
CA ALA A 190 -51.83 -4.88 -31.31
C ALA A 190 -50.31 -4.81 -31.08
N VAL A 191 -49.50 -5.14 -32.11
CA VAL A 191 -48.03 -5.10 -32.06
C VAL A 191 -47.49 -3.67 -31.91
N LEU A 192 -48.06 -2.69 -32.61
CA LEU A 192 -47.69 -1.28 -32.46
C LEU A 192 -47.97 -0.82 -31.02
N ASN A 193 -49.09 -1.23 -30.45
CA ASN A 193 -49.43 -0.93 -29.06
C ASN A 193 -48.55 -1.66 -28.02
N THR A 194 -48.02 -2.87 -28.28
CA THR A 194 -47.03 -3.49 -27.37
C THR A 194 -45.69 -2.78 -27.46
N LEU A 195 -45.17 -2.58 -28.68
CA LEU A 195 -43.90 -1.87 -28.92
C LEU A 195 -43.91 -0.46 -28.31
N ARG A 196 -45.04 0.26 -28.38
CA ARG A 196 -45.18 1.56 -27.73
C ARG A 196 -45.04 1.49 -26.20
N ARG A 197 -45.64 0.49 -25.56
CA ARG A 197 -45.54 0.29 -24.10
C ARG A 197 -44.11 -0.11 -23.69
N GLU A 198 -43.43 -0.89 -24.53
CA GLU A 198 -42.03 -1.27 -24.36
C GLU A 198 -41.10 -0.05 -24.47
N CYS A 199 -41.28 0.81 -25.48
CA CYS A 199 -40.59 2.10 -25.59
C CYS A 199 -40.86 3.01 -24.38
N ASP A 200 -42.14 3.16 -23.98
CA ASP A 200 -42.52 3.94 -22.80
C ASP A 200 -41.93 3.35 -21.50
N GLN A 201 -41.58 2.06 -21.44
CA GLN A 201 -40.93 1.42 -20.30
C GLN A 201 -39.41 1.62 -20.34
N LEU A 202 -38.77 1.39 -21.48
CA LEU A 202 -37.34 1.60 -21.69
C LEU A 202 -36.92 3.05 -21.43
N ILE A 203 -37.77 4.03 -21.76
CA ILE A 203 -37.53 5.44 -21.44
C ILE A 203 -37.46 5.65 -19.91
N LYS A 204 -38.40 5.07 -19.15
CA LYS A 204 -38.41 5.17 -17.67
C LYS A 204 -37.19 4.48 -17.05
N GLU A 205 -36.81 3.32 -17.56
CA GLU A 205 -35.64 2.57 -17.10
C GLU A 205 -34.34 3.33 -17.38
N LYS A 206 -34.22 3.93 -18.57
CA LYS A 206 -33.11 4.82 -18.95
C LYS A 206 -33.07 6.08 -18.08
N ASP A 207 -34.21 6.69 -17.74
CA ASP A 207 -34.28 7.85 -16.84
C ASP A 207 -33.92 7.50 -15.38
N VAL A 208 -34.26 6.28 -14.92
CA VAL A 208 -33.85 5.76 -13.60
C VAL A 208 -32.35 5.42 -13.59
N ALA A 209 -31.81 4.87 -14.68
CA ALA A 209 -30.38 4.60 -14.84
C ALA A 209 -29.57 5.90 -14.86
N ALA A 210 -30.04 6.94 -15.56
CA ALA A 210 -29.42 8.26 -15.59
C ALA A 210 -29.31 8.88 -14.18
N LYS A 211 -30.41 8.89 -13.41
CA LYS A 211 -30.39 9.39 -12.02
C LYS A 211 -29.42 8.63 -11.11
N LYS A 212 -29.35 7.30 -11.23
CA LYS A 212 -28.38 6.49 -10.48
C LYS A 212 -26.93 6.80 -10.89
N ALA A 213 -26.68 7.12 -12.16
CA ALA A 213 -25.36 7.57 -12.61
C ALA A 213 -25.01 8.96 -12.07
N GLU A 214 -25.96 9.91 -12.05
CA GLU A 214 -25.80 11.23 -11.43
C GLU A 214 -25.51 11.11 -9.92
N GLU A 215 -26.28 10.30 -9.20
CA GLU A 215 -26.08 9.99 -7.76
C GLU A 215 -24.69 9.37 -7.51
N ALA A 216 -24.24 8.42 -8.36
CA ALA A 216 -22.93 7.81 -8.26
C ALA A 216 -21.77 8.79 -8.56
N VAL A 217 -21.95 9.70 -9.53
CA VAL A 217 -20.98 10.77 -9.83
C VAL A 217 -20.88 11.74 -8.65
N LEU A 218 -21.99 12.18 -8.08
CA LEU A 218 -21.99 13.05 -6.90
C LEU A 218 -21.32 12.38 -5.68
N ALA A 219 -21.56 11.09 -5.46
CA ALA A 219 -20.87 10.31 -4.43
C ALA A 219 -19.36 10.19 -4.70
N SER A 220 -18.95 10.00 -5.96
CA SER A 220 -17.54 9.95 -6.36
C SER A 220 -16.81 11.28 -6.11
N ILE A 221 -17.45 12.41 -6.44
CA ILE A 221 -16.89 13.75 -6.21
C ILE A 221 -16.75 14.05 -4.71
N GLU A 222 -17.68 13.56 -3.87
CA GLU A 222 -17.52 13.72 -2.41
C GLU A 222 -16.40 12.84 -1.84
N VAL A 223 -16.23 11.60 -2.35
CA VAL A 223 -15.07 10.77 -2.02
C VAL A 223 -13.77 11.46 -2.43
N GLU A 224 -13.72 12.05 -3.64
CA GLU A 224 -12.58 12.82 -4.14
C GLU A 224 -12.19 13.96 -3.18
N ARG A 225 -13.15 14.80 -2.76
CA ARG A 225 -12.91 15.84 -1.73
C ARG A 225 -12.38 15.30 -0.41
N THR A 226 -12.86 14.15 0.06
CA THR A 226 -12.33 13.54 1.29
C THR A 226 -10.88 13.08 1.11
N VAL A 227 -10.50 12.58 -0.06
CA VAL A 227 -9.13 12.18 -0.40
C VAL A 227 -8.22 13.41 -0.53
N GLU A 228 -8.68 14.51 -1.15
CA GLU A 228 -7.96 15.79 -1.18
C GLU A 228 -7.67 16.31 0.23
N LYS A 229 -8.70 16.35 1.10
CA LYS A 229 -8.57 16.80 2.49
C LYS A 229 -7.58 15.94 3.28
N LEU A 230 -7.68 14.61 3.19
CA LEU A 230 -6.75 13.69 3.83
C LEU A 230 -5.31 13.82 3.28
N THR A 231 -5.16 14.19 2.00
CA THR A 231 -3.86 14.44 1.39
C THR A 231 -3.21 15.71 1.94
N ILE A 232 -3.99 16.79 2.14
CA ILE A 232 -3.52 18.03 2.78
C ILE A 232 -3.14 17.78 4.25
N GLU A 233 -3.94 17.01 4.99
CA GLU A 233 -3.65 16.59 6.37
C GLU A 233 -2.37 15.74 6.44
N LEU A 234 -2.17 14.82 5.51
CA LEU A 234 -0.97 13.98 5.41
C LEU A 234 0.30 14.80 5.11
N ILE A 235 0.22 15.78 4.20
CA ILE A 235 1.33 16.70 3.91
C ILE A 235 1.67 17.53 5.15
N SER A 236 0.66 18.11 5.81
CA SER A 236 0.83 18.91 7.02
C SER A 236 1.47 18.10 8.17
N ALA A 237 1.02 16.86 8.37
CA ALA A 237 1.59 15.96 9.36
C ALA A 237 3.04 15.56 9.03
N LYS A 238 3.34 15.35 7.74
CA LYS A 238 4.70 15.06 7.27
C LYS A 238 5.64 16.25 7.52
N GLU A 239 5.23 17.47 7.19
CA GLU A 239 6.01 18.69 7.43
C GLU A 239 6.26 18.92 8.93
N ALA A 240 5.26 18.66 9.78
CA ALA A 240 5.42 18.70 11.23
C ALA A 240 6.45 17.68 11.74
N VAL A 241 6.45 16.45 11.20
CA VAL A 241 7.45 15.41 11.53
C VAL A 241 8.86 15.77 11.02
N GLU A 242 8.99 16.31 9.81
CA GLU A 242 10.28 16.78 9.28
C GLU A 242 10.83 17.96 10.12
N SER A 243 9.97 18.87 10.56
CA SER A 243 10.32 19.96 11.49
C SER A 243 10.75 19.45 12.86
N ALA A 244 10.04 18.47 13.43
CA ALA A 244 10.40 17.85 14.72
C ALA A 244 11.71 17.06 14.64
N ASN A 245 11.98 16.37 13.54
CA ASN A 245 13.27 15.71 13.30
C ASN A 245 14.41 16.73 13.18
N ALA A 246 14.16 17.87 12.52
CA ALA A 246 15.14 18.94 12.38
C ALA A 246 15.42 19.70 13.69
N SER A 247 14.47 19.76 14.64
CA SER A 247 14.71 20.31 15.98
C SER A 247 15.40 19.29 16.90
N HIS A 248 15.03 18.01 16.84
CA HIS A 248 15.73 16.92 17.54
C HIS A 248 17.22 16.88 17.16
N LEU A 249 17.54 16.88 15.87
CA LEU A 249 18.93 16.78 15.40
C LEU A 249 19.79 17.96 15.87
N LYS A 250 19.24 19.17 15.94
CA LYS A 250 19.92 20.35 16.52
C LYS A 250 20.12 20.23 18.03
N ALA A 251 19.13 19.71 18.76
CA ALA A 251 19.25 19.46 20.19
C ALA A 251 20.30 18.37 20.49
N GLU A 252 20.41 17.36 19.63
CA GLU A 252 21.46 16.35 19.71
C GLU A 252 22.86 16.92 19.39
N GLU A 253 22.99 17.76 18.36
CA GLU A 253 24.24 18.47 18.06
C GLU A 253 24.70 19.33 19.25
N GLN A 254 23.78 20.11 19.85
CA GLN A 254 24.05 20.89 21.06
C GLN A 254 24.43 20.01 22.26
N ARG A 255 23.75 18.86 22.45
CA ARG A 255 24.08 17.88 23.49
C ARG A 255 25.49 17.32 23.32
N LEU A 256 25.88 17.01 22.08
CA LEU A 256 27.20 16.47 21.73
C LEU A 256 28.32 17.50 21.94
N ASN A 257 28.11 18.74 21.50
CA ASN A 257 29.05 19.84 21.74
C ASN A 257 29.26 20.06 23.24
N ALA A 258 28.17 20.15 24.02
CA ALA A 258 28.26 20.32 25.47
C ALA A 258 28.87 19.10 26.20
N THR A 259 28.84 17.88 25.62
CA THR A 259 29.65 16.75 26.14
C THR A 259 31.13 16.90 25.82
N MET A 260 31.51 17.30 24.61
CA MET A 260 32.93 17.52 24.26
C MET A 260 33.55 18.65 25.09
N GLU A 261 32.82 19.74 25.32
CA GLU A 261 33.25 20.83 26.20
C GLU A 261 33.52 20.34 27.63
N ARG A 262 32.58 19.56 28.21
CA ARG A 262 32.75 18.96 29.54
C ARG A 262 33.90 17.94 29.60
N GLU A 263 34.13 17.15 28.56
CA GLU A 263 35.27 16.23 28.48
C GLU A 263 36.62 16.97 28.37
N GLN A 264 36.65 18.10 27.65
CA GLN A 264 37.82 18.96 27.58
C GLN A 264 38.09 19.69 28.91
N GLU A 265 37.04 20.11 29.63
CA GLU A 265 37.16 20.66 30.98
C GLU A 265 37.65 19.60 31.98
N THR A 266 37.06 18.40 32.04
CA THR A 266 37.50 17.36 32.99
C THR A 266 38.95 16.95 32.75
N HIS A 267 39.40 16.85 31.50
CA HIS A 267 40.80 16.60 31.18
C HIS A 267 41.73 17.76 31.62
N ASN A 268 41.29 19.02 31.48
CA ASN A 268 42.02 20.17 32.00
C ASN A 268 42.10 20.18 33.54
N TRP A 269 41.02 19.78 34.23
CA TRP A 269 41.00 19.63 35.69
C TRP A 269 41.87 18.47 36.18
N GLU A 270 41.84 17.32 35.50
CA GLU A 270 42.71 16.16 35.76
C GLU A 270 44.20 16.55 35.65
N LYS A 271 44.55 17.29 34.59
CA LYS A 271 45.91 17.82 34.40
C LYS A 271 46.35 18.77 35.51
N GLN A 272 45.47 19.67 35.96
CA GLN A 272 45.74 20.57 37.08
C GLN A 272 45.88 19.82 38.41
N LEU A 273 45.00 18.85 38.67
CA LEU A 273 45.04 17.97 39.84
C LEU A 273 46.36 17.21 39.90
N LYS A 274 46.78 16.60 38.78
CA LYS A 274 48.06 15.90 38.70
C LYS A 274 49.25 16.83 39.01
N GLN A 275 49.28 18.03 38.41
CA GLN A 275 50.31 19.03 38.71
C GLN A 275 50.30 19.53 40.16
N SER A 276 49.14 19.59 40.83
CA SER A 276 49.08 19.95 42.25
C SER A 276 49.55 18.80 43.15
N GLN A 277 49.26 17.56 42.78
CA GLN A 277 49.70 16.36 43.49
C GLN A 277 51.22 16.12 43.36
N GLU A 278 51.81 16.33 42.18
CA GLU A 278 53.27 16.32 41.96
C GLU A 278 53.97 17.38 42.83
N LYS A 279 53.39 18.59 42.95
CA LYS A 279 53.89 19.65 43.85
C LYS A 279 53.76 19.27 45.33
N LEU A 280 52.64 18.64 45.72
CA LEU A 280 52.39 18.20 47.09
C LEU A 280 53.40 17.12 47.51
N GLN A 281 53.63 16.12 46.66
CA GLN A 281 54.67 15.10 46.88
C GLN A 281 56.05 15.74 47.07
N SER A 282 56.43 16.71 46.22
CA SER A 282 57.70 17.41 46.39
C SER A 282 57.76 18.33 47.62
N LEU A 283 56.63 18.72 48.20
CA LEU A 283 56.58 19.41 49.50
C LEU A 283 56.65 18.42 50.67
N GLU A 284 56.07 17.24 50.54
CA GLU A 284 56.14 16.14 51.51
C GLU A 284 57.57 15.59 51.64
N GLU A 285 58.28 15.39 50.53
CA GLU A 285 59.71 15.10 50.51
C GLU A 285 60.54 16.15 51.27
N LYS A 286 60.25 17.44 51.05
CA LYS A 286 60.93 18.54 51.75
C LYS A 286 60.57 18.59 53.23
N LEU A 287 59.31 18.31 53.59
CA LEU A 287 58.84 18.23 54.97
C LEU A 287 59.56 17.10 55.72
N PHE A 288 59.76 15.95 55.08
CA PHE A 288 60.52 14.83 55.64
C PHE A 288 61.97 15.22 55.94
N VAL A 289 62.66 15.89 54.99
CA VAL A 289 64.03 16.41 55.21
C VAL A 289 64.07 17.48 56.32
N VAL A 290 63.10 18.40 56.37
CA VAL A 290 63.01 19.42 57.43
C VAL A 290 62.76 18.78 58.79
N ASN A 291 61.99 17.69 58.87
CA ASN A 291 61.72 16.99 60.12
C ASN A 291 62.95 16.20 60.61
N ASP A 292 63.71 15.55 59.73
CA ASP A 292 65.02 14.95 60.05
C ASP A 292 66.03 16.01 60.55
N LEU A 293 66.12 17.16 59.87
CA LEU A 293 66.94 18.29 60.33
C LEU A 293 66.46 18.85 61.67
N LYS A 294 65.15 18.87 61.93
CA LYS A 294 64.61 19.28 63.23
C LYS A 294 64.98 18.30 64.34
N LEU A 295 64.81 16.99 64.13
CA LEU A 295 65.19 15.95 65.10
C LEU A 295 66.68 16.03 65.43
N LYS A 296 67.54 16.31 64.44
CA LYS A 296 68.96 16.60 64.64
C LYS A 296 69.17 17.86 65.47
N LEU A 297 68.52 18.98 65.13
CA LEU A 297 68.61 20.23 65.89
C LEU A 297 68.14 20.08 67.35
N ASP A 298 67.08 19.33 67.60
CA ASP A 298 66.56 19.04 68.95
C ASP A 298 67.57 18.17 69.75
N SER A 299 68.27 17.24 69.08
CA SER A 299 69.35 16.45 69.71
C SER A 299 70.62 17.28 70.02
N GLU A 300 71.02 18.19 69.13
CA GLU A 300 72.14 19.12 69.36
C GLU A 300 71.78 20.18 70.42
N SER A 301 70.52 20.62 70.47
CA SER A 301 70.01 21.58 71.46
C SER A 301 69.97 20.98 72.88
N THR A 302 69.60 19.70 73.00
CA THR A 302 69.65 18.98 74.28
C THR A 302 71.09 18.71 74.73
N LEU A 303 72.00 18.35 73.81
CA LEU A 303 73.45 18.24 74.09
C LEU A 303 74.08 19.59 74.52
N LEU A 304 73.75 20.69 73.83
CA LEU A 304 74.20 22.03 74.23
C LEU A 304 73.65 22.43 75.61
N SER A 305 72.46 21.96 75.96
CA SER A 305 71.85 22.23 77.26
C SER A 305 72.53 21.46 78.39
N SER A 306 72.95 20.21 78.18
CA SER A 306 73.76 19.48 79.17
C SER A 306 75.16 20.09 79.32
N LEU A 307 75.83 20.45 78.22
CA LEU A 307 77.13 21.13 78.26
C LEU A 307 77.07 22.48 78.98
N LYS A 308 75.99 23.25 78.82
CA LYS A 308 75.76 24.49 79.60
C LYS A 308 75.58 24.22 81.09
N TRP A 309 74.92 23.12 81.47
CA TRP A 309 74.74 22.73 82.86
C TRP A 309 76.06 22.28 83.51
N GLU A 310 76.87 21.49 82.79
CA GLU A 310 78.24 21.12 83.19
C GLU A 310 79.14 22.36 83.37
N LEU A 311 79.11 23.30 82.42
CA LEU A 311 79.87 24.54 82.51
C LEU A 311 79.39 25.43 83.67
N ALA A 312 78.08 25.50 83.92
CA ALA A 312 77.52 26.23 85.05
C ALA A 312 77.94 25.61 86.40
N ALA A 313 78.00 24.27 86.50
CA ALA A 313 78.53 23.59 87.68
C ALA A 313 80.03 23.86 87.88
N TYR A 314 80.83 23.87 86.80
CA TYR A 314 82.24 24.25 86.86
C TYR A 314 82.45 25.71 87.31
N VAL A 315 81.68 26.66 86.76
CA VAL A 315 81.77 28.07 87.13
C VAL A 315 81.25 28.32 88.55
N ALA A 316 80.20 27.64 88.99
CA ALA A 316 79.72 27.73 90.37
C ALA A 316 80.76 27.21 91.38
N THR A 317 81.37 26.05 91.10
CA THR A 317 82.47 25.53 91.95
C THR A 317 83.74 26.39 91.91
N LYS A 318 83.92 27.24 90.88
CA LYS A 318 84.97 28.25 90.82
C LYS A 318 84.64 29.52 91.59
N LEU A 319 83.43 30.08 91.46
CA LEU A 319 83.02 31.27 92.22
C LEU A 319 82.92 30.99 93.72
N SER A 320 82.54 29.76 94.12
CA SER A 320 82.63 29.30 95.52
C SER A 320 84.07 29.05 96.01
N GLN A 321 85.11 29.31 95.22
CA GLN A 321 86.51 29.34 95.65
C GLN A 321 87.09 30.76 95.82
N GLU A 322 86.38 31.84 95.45
CA GLU A 322 87.00 33.18 95.27
C GLU A 322 86.25 34.36 95.95
N ALA A 323 85.26 34.12 96.84
CA ALA A 323 84.35 35.16 97.34
C ALA A 323 84.59 35.62 98.81
N GLU A 324 85.59 36.50 99.06
CA GLU A 324 85.85 37.13 100.39
C GLU A 324 86.55 38.54 100.27
N ILE A 325 86.08 39.63 100.95
CA ILE A 325 86.76 40.94 101.39
C ILE A 325 86.40 42.39 100.75
N VAL A 326 85.91 43.40 101.58
CA VAL A 326 85.98 44.98 101.57
C VAL A 326 84.88 46.00 101.01
N GLN A 327 84.87 47.35 101.37
CA GLN A 327 83.68 48.33 101.50
C GLN A 327 83.87 49.94 101.53
N GLU A 328 82.92 50.78 100.98
CA GLU A 328 82.38 52.25 101.17
C GLU A 328 83.25 53.61 101.27
N GLU A 329 82.84 54.94 101.40
CA GLU A 329 81.58 55.82 101.57
C GLU A 329 81.68 57.44 101.36
N LYS A 330 80.57 58.26 101.50
CA LYS A 330 80.33 59.71 101.99
C LYS A 330 80.13 61.07 101.13
N GLN A 331 79.74 62.26 101.73
CA GLN A 331 79.02 63.47 101.07
C GLN A 331 78.86 64.88 101.87
N LYS A 332 78.50 66.08 101.23
CA LYS A 332 77.61 67.31 101.61
C LYS A 332 78.05 68.87 101.72
N LEU A 333 77.06 69.85 101.63
CA LEU A 333 76.89 71.30 102.15
C LEU A 333 76.78 72.65 101.28
N ALA A 334 76.31 73.85 101.80
CA ALA A 334 75.89 75.15 101.10
C ALA A 334 75.61 76.48 101.97
N GLN A 335 75.18 77.69 101.42
CA GLN A 335 74.28 78.79 102.01
C GLN A 335 74.05 80.17 101.21
N PRO A 336 73.01 81.06 101.48
CA PRO A 336 72.67 82.36 100.73
C PRO A 336 72.08 83.65 101.49
N GLY A 337 71.80 84.83 100.81
CA GLY A 337 70.96 86.04 101.23
C GLY A 337 71.23 87.42 100.50
N THR A 338 70.64 88.67 100.62
CA THR A 338 69.31 89.34 101.03
C THR A 338 69.31 90.93 101.02
N ASP A 339 68.34 91.71 100.42
CA ASP A 339 67.94 93.18 100.70
C ASP A 339 66.66 93.66 99.90
N GLU A 340 65.57 94.21 100.51
CA GLU A 340 64.22 94.19 99.86
C GLU A 340 63.06 95.08 100.43
N ALA A 341 62.77 96.28 99.88
CA ALA A 341 61.56 97.08 100.25
C ALA A 341 60.86 97.82 99.09
N VAL A 342 61.51 98.77 98.42
CA VAL A 342 60.92 99.50 97.24
C VAL A 342 60.65 98.54 96.07
N VAL A 343 61.41 97.44 96.03
CA VAL A 343 61.22 96.29 95.12
C VAL A 343 59.81 95.68 95.24
N THR A 344 59.12 95.79 96.38
CA THR A 344 57.85 95.09 96.63
C THR A 344 56.68 95.62 95.80
N ALA A 345 56.54 96.94 95.62
CA ALA A 345 55.46 97.52 94.82
C ALA A 345 55.61 97.17 93.32
N ALA A 346 56.83 97.35 92.79
CA ALA A 346 57.14 96.95 91.42
C ALA A 346 57.06 95.42 91.22
N LYS A 347 57.39 94.61 92.24
CA LYS A 347 57.11 93.17 92.23
C LYS A 347 55.62 92.88 92.16
N ASN A 348 54.76 93.59 92.92
CA ASN A 348 53.33 93.29 92.92
C ASN A 348 52.69 93.53 91.54
N GLU A 349 52.98 94.67 90.89
CA GLU A 349 52.51 94.93 89.51
C GLU A 349 53.12 93.93 88.51
N HIS A 350 54.41 93.61 88.64
CA HIS A 350 55.06 92.60 87.80
C HIS A 350 54.47 91.20 88.00
N GLU A 351 54.15 90.80 89.23
CA GLU A 351 53.51 89.52 89.55
C GLU A 351 52.04 89.47 89.10
N GLU A 352 51.31 90.60 89.08
CA GLU A 352 49.95 90.68 88.50
C GLU A 352 49.98 90.59 86.96
N VAL A 353 50.92 91.28 86.31
CA VAL A 353 51.16 91.14 84.86
C VAL A 353 51.60 89.71 84.52
N LYS A 354 52.48 89.10 85.33
CA LYS A 354 52.91 87.71 85.19
C LYS A 354 51.78 86.71 85.45
N ALA A 355 50.88 86.98 86.41
CA ALA A 355 49.70 86.16 86.69
C ALA A 355 48.67 86.23 85.56
N SER A 356 48.43 87.41 84.98
CA SER A 356 47.55 87.55 83.81
C SER A 356 48.16 86.93 82.54
N ILE A 357 49.48 87.06 82.32
CA ILE A 357 50.21 86.34 81.26
C ILE A 357 50.13 84.81 81.47
N GLN A 358 50.31 84.31 82.69
CA GLN A 358 50.21 82.88 82.99
C GLN A 358 48.78 82.38 82.82
N LYS A 359 47.76 83.14 83.25
CA LYS A 359 46.35 82.83 83.00
C LYS A 359 46.04 82.76 81.49
N ALA A 360 46.48 83.75 80.71
CA ALA A 360 46.30 83.74 79.25
C ALA A 360 47.05 82.58 78.57
N LYS A 361 48.24 82.22 79.07
CA LYS A 361 49.01 81.06 78.60
C LYS A 361 48.29 79.74 78.92
N ASP A 362 47.65 79.62 80.07
CA ASP A 362 46.88 78.44 80.46
C ASP A 362 45.52 78.36 79.73
N GLU A 363 44.88 79.50 79.47
CA GLU A 363 43.69 79.59 78.60
C GLU A 363 44.04 79.17 77.16
N VAL A 364 45.17 79.63 76.62
CA VAL A 364 45.72 79.17 75.33
C VAL A 364 46.15 77.69 75.38
N ASN A 365 46.60 77.15 76.52
CA ASN A 365 46.84 75.72 76.69
C ASN A 365 45.53 74.92 76.62
N CYS A 366 44.49 75.35 77.33
CA CYS A 366 43.17 74.73 77.32
C CYS A 366 42.53 74.77 75.92
N LEU A 367 42.58 75.91 75.23
CA LEU A 367 42.10 76.03 73.84
C LEU A 367 42.89 75.12 72.88
N ARG A 368 44.19 74.97 73.08
CA ARG A 368 45.02 74.04 72.28
C ARG A 368 44.66 72.58 72.54
N ILE A 369 44.38 72.21 73.79
CA ILE A 369 43.92 70.85 74.16
C ILE A 369 42.54 70.58 73.55
N ALA A 370 41.60 71.53 73.64
CA ALA A 370 40.29 71.42 73.01
C ALA A 370 40.39 71.30 71.48
N ALA A 371 41.26 72.07 70.83
CA ALA A 371 41.52 71.96 69.39
C ALA A 371 42.11 70.59 68.99
N TYR A 372 42.98 70.00 69.82
CA TYR A 372 43.47 68.63 69.60
C TYR A 372 42.38 67.57 69.83
N SER A 373 41.51 67.74 70.83
CA SER A 373 40.36 66.83 71.04
C SER A 373 39.42 66.86 69.84
N LEU A 374 38.95 68.05 69.43
CA LEU A 374 38.05 68.22 68.28
C LEU A 374 38.69 67.72 66.96
N LYS A 375 40.01 67.85 66.79
CA LYS A 375 40.72 67.28 65.64
C LYS A 375 40.76 65.75 65.68
N SER A 376 40.99 65.16 66.86
CA SER A 376 40.95 63.71 67.05
C SER A 376 39.54 63.15 66.85
N GLU A 377 38.52 63.84 67.35
CA GLU A 377 37.10 63.51 67.18
C GLU A 377 36.71 63.56 65.70
N LEU A 378 37.14 64.61 64.96
CA LEU A 378 36.95 64.72 63.51
C LEU A 378 37.67 63.60 62.74
N GLU A 379 38.88 63.21 63.14
CA GLU A 379 39.60 62.07 62.55
C GLU A 379 38.89 60.73 62.83
N THR A 380 38.28 60.55 64.01
CA THR A 380 37.46 59.37 64.29
C THR A 380 36.12 59.38 63.52
N GLU A 381 35.41 60.50 63.45
CA GLU A 381 34.13 60.61 62.73
C GLU A 381 34.30 60.47 61.22
N THR A 382 35.37 61.02 60.64
CA THR A 382 35.69 60.80 59.22
C THR A 382 36.02 59.34 58.92
N SER A 383 36.69 58.63 59.84
CA SER A 383 36.91 57.19 59.75
C SER A 383 35.60 56.38 59.89
N ILE A 384 34.72 56.75 60.82
CA ILE A 384 33.40 56.12 60.99
C ILE A 384 32.57 56.29 59.72
N LEU A 385 32.47 57.52 59.19
CA LEU A 385 31.77 57.85 57.93
C LEU A 385 32.35 57.11 56.72
N ALA A 386 33.66 56.88 56.65
CA ALA A 386 34.26 56.06 55.60
C ALA A 386 33.80 54.59 55.70
N SER A 387 33.84 53.99 56.90
CA SER A 387 33.36 52.62 57.13
C SER A 387 31.85 52.46 56.90
N LEU A 388 31.07 53.52 57.15
CA LEU A 388 29.63 53.53 56.95
C LEU A 388 29.29 53.58 55.45
N LYS A 389 29.99 54.42 54.67
CA LYS A 389 29.90 54.45 53.19
C LYS A 389 30.36 53.16 52.52
N GLU A 390 31.29 52.42 53.13
CA GLU A 390 31.67 51.08 52.66
C GLU A 390 30.55 50.07 52.91
N LYS A 391 29.99 50.04 54.13
CA LYS A 391 28.82 49.20 54.47
C LYS A 391 27.58 49.53 53.62
N GLU A 392 27.36 50.81 53.30
CA GLU A 392 26.31 51.28 52.39
C GLU A 392 26.49 50.73 50.97
N LYS A 393 27.70 50.80 50.41
CA LYS A 393 27.99 50.18 49.10
C LYS A 393 27.75 48.67 49.13
N MET A 394 28.17 47.99 50.18
CA MET A 394 27.96 46.55 50.33
C MET A 394 26.47 46.19 50.47
N SER A 395 25.66 47.01 51.17
CA SER A 395 24.22 46.79 51.26
C SER A 395 23.50 47.08 49.95
N VAL A 396 23.92 48.09 49.18
CA VAL A 396 23.41 48.32 47.81
C VAL A 396 23.72 47.12 46.91
N MET A 397 24.93 46.55 46.98
CA MET A 397 25.28 45.35 46.22
C MET A 397 24.43 44.12 46.60
N THR A 398 24.16 43.90 47.90
CA THR A 398 23.29 42.78 48.31
C THR A 398 21.82 43.02 47.95
N ILE A 399 21.33 44.26 48.01
CA ILE A 399 19.98 44.62 47.56
C ILE A 399 19.82 44.35 46.06
N SER A 400 20.77 44.79 45.21
CA SER A 400 20.73 44.50 43.77
C SER A 400 20.82 43.00 43.46
N SER A 401 21.62 42.23 44.22
CA SER A 401 21.68 40.76 44.05
C SER A 401 20.38 40.08 44.47
N LEU A 402 19.76 40.50 45.58
CA LEU A 402 18.46 39.97 46.02
C LEU A 402 17.33 40.35 45.07
N GLN A 403 17.36 41.55 44.50
CA GLN A 403 16.40 41.99 43.49
C GLN A 403 16.52 41.15 42.21
N ALA A 404 17.72 40.95 41.69
CA ALA A 404 17.94 40.11 40.51
C ALA A 404 17.46 38.65 40.74
N ASN A 405 17.72 38.08 41.91
CA ASN A 405 17.20 36.75 42.28
C ASN A 405 15.66 36.73 42.37
N LEU A 406 15.04 37.82 42.83
CA LEU A 406 13.58 37.93 42.93
C LEU A 406 12.92 38.06 41.54
N GLU A 407 13.52 38.83 40.64
CA GLU A 407 13.12 38.93 39.22
C GLU A 407 13.28 37.56 38.52
N MET A 408 14.36 36.82 38.80
CA MET A 408 14.56 35.47 38.25
C MET A 408 13.51 34.47 38.76
N ASN A 409 13.23 34.46 40.07
CA ASN A 409 12.20 33.63 40.68
C ASN A 409 10.79 33.93 40.14
N GLN A 410 10.50 35.21 39.81
CA GLN A 410 9.24 35.60 39.17
C GLN A 410 9.13 35.01 37.75
N ALA A 411 10.20 35.08 36.94
CA ALA A 411 10.22 34.49 35.61
C ALA A 411 10.06 32.96 35.65
N GLU A 412 10.76 32.26 36.56
CA GLU A 412 10.57 30.81 36.77
C GLU A 412 9.14 30.48 37.19
N GLN A 413 8.53 31.28 38.07
CA GLN A 413 7.15 31.08 38.50
C GLN A 413 6.15 31.28 37.35
N GLU A 414 6.36 32.26 36.47
CA GLU A 414 5.55 32.44 35.26
C GLU A 414 5.71 31.28 34.27
N GLU A 415 6.93 30.78 34.06
CA GLU A 415 7.19 29.63 33.18
C GLU A 415 6.53 28.34 33.71
N VAL A 416 6.65 28.06 35.01
CA VAL A 416 5.94 26.95 35.67
C VAL A 416 4.43 27.11 35.53
N HIS A 417 3.89 28.32 35.73
CA HIS A 417 2.46 28.56 35.61
C HIS A 417 1.95 28.43 34.15
N ALA A 418 2.80 28.74 33.15
CA ALA A 418 2.51 28.49 31.74
C ALA A 418 2.48 26.98 31.42
N LYS A 419 3.51 26.22 31.83
CA LYS A 419 3.57 24.76 31.68
C LYS A 419 2.42 24.04 32.37
N GLN A 420 1.97 24.55 33.53
CA GLN A 420 0.80 24.02 34.22
C GLN A 420 -0.51 24.25 33.43
N LYS A 421 -0.64 25.39 32.73
CA LYS A 421 -1.80 25.68 31.88
C LYS A 421 -1.86 24.75 30.66
N THR A 422 -0.74 24.55 29.95
CA THR A 422 -0.70 23.63 28.79
C THR A 422 -1.01 22.19 29.21
N SER A 423 -0.36 21.70 30.28
CA SER A 423 -0.63 20.37 30.83
C SER A 423 -2.08 20.20 31.32
N HIS A 424 -2.72 21.25 31.87
CA HIS A 424 -4.13 21.19 32.22
C HIS A 424 -5.03 21.10 30.97
N GLU A 425 -4.73 21.81 29.89
CA GLU A 425 -5.52 21.74 28.65
C GLU A 425 -5.36 20.36 27.98
N GLU A 426 -4.13 19.83 27.91
CA GLU A 426 -3.85 18.44 27.48
C GLU A 426 -4.64 17.41 28.31
N MET A 427 -4.73 17.59 29.64
CA MET A 427 -5.56 16.77 30.51
C MET A 427 -7.08 16.93 30.30
N ARG A 428 -7.57 18.04 29.73
CA ARG A 428 -8.98 18.18 29.33
C ARG A 428 -9.26 17.52 27.99
N GLU A 429 -8.32 17.54 27.06
CA GLU A 429 -8.47 16.90 25.75
C GLU A 429 -8.36 15.37 25.83
N LEU A 430 -7.53 14.84 26.74
CA LEU A 430 -7.32 13.39 26.91
C LEU A 430 -8.62 12.58 27.06
N PRO A 431 -9.60 12.95 27.91
CA PRO A 431 -10.89 12.28 28.00
C PRO A 431 -11.67 12.22 26.67
N TYR A 432 -11.69 13.29 25.87
CA TYR A 432 -12.38 13.29 24.57
C TYR A 432 -11.65 12.39 23.56
N LYS A 433 -10.31 12.53 23.47
CA LYS A 433 -9.48 11.67 22.61
C LYS A 433 -9.58 10.19 23.00
N LEU A 434 -9.79 9.86 24.28
CA LEU A 434 -10.07 8.50 24.73
C LEU A 434 -11.48 8.04 24.36
N LEU A 435 -12.50 8.91 24.47
CA LEU A 435 -13.87 8.60 24.06
C LEU A 435 -13.95 8.28 22.57
N ASP A 436 -13.41 9.15 21.71
CA ASP A 436 -13.33 8.94 20.25
C ASP A 436 -12.70 7.58 19.91
N LYS A 437 -11.60 7.21 20.60
CA LYS A 437 -10.92 5.92 20.41
C LYS A 437 -11.67 4.73 20.98
N THR A 438 -12.54 4.90 21.97
CA THR A 438 -13.49 3.84 22.37
C THR A 438 -14.62 3.66 21.36
N GLU A 439 -15.13 4.74 20.77
CA GLU A 439 -16.16 4.67 19.72
C GLU A 439 -15.61 4.04 18.42
N GLU A 440 -14.39 4.42 18.00
CA GLU A 440 -13.69 3.74 16.89
C GLU A 440 -13.52 2.24 17.14
N ALA A 441 -13.18 1.84 18.38
CA ALA A 441 -12.99 0.44 18.74
C ALA A 441 -14.31 -0.36 18.72
N ASP A 442 -15.41 0.18 19.24
CA ASP A 442 -16.71 -0.49 19.18
C ASP A 442 -17.32 -0.49 17.76
N GLN A 443 -17.02 0.53 16.93
CA GLN A 443 -17.33 0.50 15.49
C GLN A 443 -16.52 -0.56 14.72
N ALA A 444 -15.23 -0.74 15.03
CA ALA A 444 -14.43 -1.80 14.43
C ALA A 444 -14.95 -3.20 14.84
N LYS A 445 -15.36 -3.34 16.10
CA LYS A 445 -15.92 -4.56 16.69
C LYS A 445 -17.32 -4.89 16.12
N SER A 446 -18.17 -3.91 15.85
CA SER A 446 -19.47 -4.15 15.20
C SER A 446 -19.29 -4.64 13.74
N LYS A 447 -18.37 -4.02 12.98
CA LYS A 447 -17.98 -4.46 11.63
C LYS A 447 -17.35 -5.87 11.61
N ALA A 448 -16.52 -6.20 12.59
CA ALA A 448 -15.97 -7.54 12.74
C ALA A 448 -17.06 -8.59 13.05
N ASN A 449 -18.07 -8.23 13.87
CA ASN A 449 -19.20 -9.09 14.18
C ASN A 449 -20.11 -9.31 12.96
N SER A 450 -20.41 -8.28 12.16
CA SER A 450 -21.24 -8.45 10.95
C SER A 450 -20.55 -9.33 9.91
N ALA A 451 -19.25 -9.10 9.64
CA ALA A 451 -18.46 -9.96 8.76
C ALA A 451 -18.40 -11.42 9.25
N SER A 452 -18.34 -11.63 10.57
CA SER A 452 -18.40 -12.98 11.16
C SER A 452 -19.78 -13.65 10.97
N GLN A 453 -20.88 -12.89 11.07
CA GLN A 453 -22.24 -13.38 10.81
C GLN A 453 -22.51 -13.62 9.32
N GLU A 454 -21.86 -12.88 8.42
CA GLU A 454 -21.90 -13.12 6.97
C GLU A 454 -21.12 -14.38 6.61
N LEU A 455 -19.94 -14.59 7.19
CA LEU A 455 -19.16 -15.82 7.03
C LEU A 455 -19.94 -17.06 7.51
N ILE A 456 -20.59 -16.99 8.68
CA ILE A 456 -21.43 -18.09 9.19
C ILE A 456 -22.55 -18.42 8.20
N ARG A 457 -23.33 -17.42 7.76
CA ARG A 457 -24.41 -17.62 6.77
C ARG A 457 -23.90 -18.22 5.46
N ALA A 458 -22.78 -17.72 4.94
CA ALA A 458 -22.16 -18.29 3.73
C ALA A 458 -21.71 -19.76 3.92
N THR A 459 -21.26 -20.15 5.12
CA THR A 459 -20.95 -21.57 5.40
C THR A 459 -22.19 -22.45 5.57
N GLU A 460 -23.30 -21.91 6.09
CA GLU A 460 -24.59 -22.61 6.18
C GLU A 460 -25.20 -22.81 4.78
N GLU A 461 -25.16 -21.79 3.93
CA GLU A 461 -25.58 -21.86 2.52
C GLU A 461 -24.71 -22.85 1.72
N LEU A 462 -23.39 -22.88 1.95
CA LEU A 462 -22.47 -23.83 1.32
C LEU A 462 -22.79 -25.29 1.69
N GLU A 463 -23.01 -25.59 2.98
CA GLU A 463 -23.37 -26.95 3.41
C GLU A 463 -24.77 -27.36 2.91
N LEU A 464 -25.73 -26.42 2.81
CA LEU A 464 -27.03 -26.67 2.19
C LEU A 464 -26.93 -26.94 0.69
N ALA A 465 -26.09 -26.20 -0.05
CA ALA A 465 -25.81 -26.44 -1.46
C ALA A 465 -25.08 -27.78 -1.68
N LYS A 466 -24.17 -28.15 -0.78
CA LYS A 466 -23.44 -29.43 -0.79
C LYS A 466 -24.37 -30.62 -0.48
N ALA A 467 -25.30 -30.45 0.45
CA ALA A 467 -26.34 -31.44 0.73
C ALA A 467 -27.26 -31.64 -0.48
N SER A 468 -27.75 -30.55 -1.10
CA SER A 468 -28.63 -30.66 -2.27
C SER A 468 -27.90 -31.28 -3.48
N ALA A 469 -26.63 -30.91 -3.73
CA ALA A 469 -25.79 -31.54 -4.74
C ALA A 469 -25.65 -33.06 -4.52
N SER A 470 -25.39 -33.51 -3.29
CA SER A 470 -25.32 -34.94 -2.95
C SER A 470 -26.65 -35.67 -3.18
N THR A 471 -27.81 -35.03 -2.89
CA THR A 471 -29.11 -35.64 -3.23
C THR A 471 -29.35 -35.73 -4.74
N MET A 472 -28.78 -34.82 -5.54
CA MET A 472 -28.89 -34.85 -7.00
C MET A 472 -27.94 -35.89 -7.61
N GLU A 473 -26.75 -36.09 -7.03
CA GLU A 473 -25.84 -37.18 -7.39
C GLU A 473 -26.48 -38.55 -7.14
N LEU A 474 -27.11 -38.75 -5.97
CA LEU A 474 -27.83 -40.00 -5.66
C LEU A 474 -29.00 -40.26 -6.62
N ARG A 475 -29.72 -39.22 -7.05
CA ARG A 475 -30.76 -39.35 -8.09
C ARG A 475 -30.17 -39.74 -9.44
N LEU A 476 -29.05 -39.14 -9.84
CA LEU A 476 -28.35 -39.48 -11.09
C LEU A 476 -27.86 -40.94 -11.06
N GLN A 477 -27.29 -41.40 -9.94
CA GLN A 477 -26.89 -42.80 -9.76
C GLN A 477 -28.08 -43.78 -9.78
N ALA A 478 -29.28 -43.36 -9.35
CA ALA A 478 -30.50 -44.16 -9.47
C ALA A 478 -30.96 -44.26 -10.94
N VAL A 479 -31.04 -43.12 -11.65
CA VAL A 479 -31.42 -43.08 -13.07
C VAL A 479 -30.45 -43.88 -13.95
N LEU A 480 -29.14 -43.85 -13.67
CA LEU A 480 -28.18 -44.70 -14.39
C LEU A 480 -28.47 -46.20 -14.22
N LYS A 481 -28.84 -46.65 -13.00
CA LYS A 481 -29.22 -48.04 -12.74
C LYS A 481 -30.56 -48.42 -13.38
N GLU A 482 -31.50 -47.49 -13.45
CA GLU A 482 -32.75 -47.68 -14.19
C GLU A 482 -32.49 -47.81 -15.70
N ILE A 483 -31.55 -47.04 -16.27
CA ILE A 483 -31.10 -47.18 -17.67
C ILE A 483 -30.39 -48.52 -17.91
N GLU A 484 -29.54 -48.98 -16.98
CA GLU A 484 -28.90 -50.30 -17.06
C GLU A 484 -29.94 -51.44 -17.00
N ALA A 485 -30.92 -51.34 -16.09
CA ALA A 485 -32.02 -52.30 -16.00
C ALA A 485 -32.92 -52.29 -17.25
N ALA A 486 -33.19 -51.11 -17.82
CA ALA A 486 -33.93 -50.95 -19.08
C ALA A 486 -33.19 -51.62 -20.25
N LYS A 487 -31.87 -51.41 -20.39
CA LYS A 487 -31.03 -52.08 -21.41
C LYS A 487 -30.95 -53.59 -21.22
N ALA A 488 -30.95 -54.09 -19.97
CA ALA A 488 -31.04 -55.51 -19.69
C ALA A 488 -32.41 -56.09 -20.12
N SER A 489 -33.50 -55.37 -19.85
CA SER A 489 -34.86 -55.73 -20.27
C SER A 489 -35.04 -55.69 -21.79
N GLU A 490 -34.48 -54.68 -22.46
CA GLU A 490 -34.39 -54.56 -23.91
C GLU A 490 -33.69 -55.77 -24.52
N LYS A 491 -32.50 -56.13 -24.00
CA LYS A 491 -31.78 -57.32 -24.47
C LYS A 491 -32.59 -58.61 -24.27
N LEU A 492 -33.19 -58.81 -23.09
CA LEU A 492 -34.05 -59.97 -22.83
C LEU A 492 -35.26 -60.02 -23.79
N SER A 493 -35.82 -58.87 -24.14
CA SER A 493 -36.91 -58.75 -25.12
C SER A 493 -36.45 -59.09 -26.54
N LEU A 494 -35.27 -58.61 -26.95
CA LEU A 494 -34.66 -58.94 -28.25
C LEU A 494 -34.28 -60.43 -28.36
N ASP A 495 -33.75 -61.02 -27.29
CA ASP A 495 -33.40 -62.45 -27.26
C ASP A 495 -34.66 -63.33 -27.20
N ALA A 496 -35.75 -62.87 -26.55
CA ALA A 496 -37.06 -63.52 -26.63
C ALA A 496 -37.68 -63.41 -28.04
N ILE A 497 -37.57 -62.26 -28.72
CA ILE A 497 -38.03 -62.09 -30.11
C ILE A 497 -37.27 -63.03 -31.05
N LYS A 498 -35.95 -63.20 -30.87
CA LYS A 498 -35.16 -64.19 -31.65
C LYS A 498 -35.63 -65.61 -31.36
N ALA A 499 -35.83 -65.99 -30.09
CA ALA A 499 -36.32 -67.32 -29.73
C ALA A 499 -37.72 -67.60 -30.34
N VAL A 500 -38.60 -66.58 -30.37
CA VAL A 500 -39.89 -66.67 -31.09
C VAL A 500 -39.65 -66.83 -32.59
N GLN A 501 -38.85 -66.00 -33.25
CA GLN A 501 -38.56 -66.09 -34.69
C GLN A 501 -37.87 -67.41 -35.10
N GLU A 502 -37.03 -67.97 -34.23
CA GLU A 502 -36.43 -69.30 -34.42
C GLU A 502 -37.49 -70.39 -34.24
N SER A 503 -38.39 -70.27 -33.26
CA SER A 503 -39.53 -71.18 -33.11
C SER A 503 -40.52 -71.07 -34.26
N GLU A 504 -40.78 -69.87 -34.79
CA GLU A 504 -41.61 -69.61 -35.98
C GLU A 504 -40.96 -70.18 -37.24
N GLN A 505 -39.64 -70.12 -37.37
CA GLN A 505 -38.92 -70.80 -38.46
C GLN A 505 -38.92 -72.32 -38.32
N VAL A 506 -38.92 -72.87 -37.09
CA VAL A 506 -39.11 -74.31 -36.86
C VAL A 506 -40.55 -74.72 -37.15
N ILE A 507 -41.54 -73.92 -36.73
CA ILE A 507 -42.96 -74.10 -37.02
C ILE A 507 -43.19 -74.02 -38.52
N ALA A 508 -42.66 -73.02 -39.24
CA ALA A 508 -42.77 -72.91 -40.70
C ALA A 508 -42.05 -74.03 -41.47
N LYS A 509 -40.99 -74.63 -40.90
CA LYS A 509 -40.35 -75.85 -41.44
C LYS A 509 -41.14 -77.13 -41.12
N THR A 510 -42.04 -77.09 -40.14
CA THR A 510 -42.92 -78.20 -39.74
C THR A 510 -44.30 -78.09 -40.42
N GLN A 511 -44.77 -76.87 -40.68
CA GLN A 511 -45.98 -76.51 -41.42
C GLN A 511 -45.79 -76.60 -42.94
N ALA A 512 -45.17 -77.69 -43.39
CA ALA A 512 -45.49 -78.25 -44.70
C ALA A 512 -46.92 -78.84 -44.70
N GLU A 513 -47.43 -79.25 -43.52
CA GLU A 513 -48.73 -79.89 -43.34
C GLU A 513 -49.47 -79.35 -42.09
N THR A 514 -50.40 -78.41 -42.26
CA THR A 514 -51.70 -78.28 -41.56
C THR A 514 -52.38 -76.96 -42.00
N TYR A 515 -53.69 -76.98 -42.22
CA TYR A 515 -54.45 -75.84 -42.74
C TYR A 515 -54.94 -74.87 -41.65
N GLN A 516 -54.97 -73.59 -42.01
CA GLN A 516 -55.88 -72.52 -41.53
C GLN A 516 -56.55 -72.72 -40.15
N ASP A 517 -56.01 -72.08 -39.11
CA ASP A 517 -56.82 -71.67 -37.96
C ASP A 517 -57.23 -70.19 -38.13
N VAL A 518 -58.51 -69.96 -38.44
CA VAL A 518 -59.12 -68.63 -38.47
C VAL A 518 -59.90 -68.46 -37.18
N MET A 519 -59.22 -67.99 -36.13
CA MET A 519 -59.80 -67.84 -34.80
C MET A 519 -60.89 -66.76 -34.78
N THR A 520 -62.15 -67.17 -34.97
CA THR A 520 -63.32 -66.29 -34.98
C THR A 520 -63.68 -65.86 -33.57
N ILE A 521 -63.19 -64.68 -33.15
CA ILE A 521 -63.58 -64.00 -31.91
C ILE A 521 -65.07 -63.64 -31.97
N HIS A 522 -65.84 -63.88 -30.90
CA HIS A 522 -67.25 -63.49 -30.89
C HIS A 522 -67.42 -61.96 -30.81
N LEU A 523 -68.49 -61.42 -31.42
CA LEU A 523 -68.67 -59.97 -31.57
C LEU A 523 -68.66 -59.19 -30.24
N GLU A 524 -69.22 -59.76 -29.18
CA GLU A 524 -69.21 -59.18 -27.83
C GLU A 524 -67.79 -59.16 -27.23
N GLU A 525 -67.01 -60.21 -27.47
CA GLU A 525 -65.61 -60.29 -27.04
C GLU A 525 -64.74 -59.29 -27.80
N TYR A 526 -64.98 -59.11 -29.10
CA TYR A 526 -64.34 -58.07 -29.91
C TYR A 526 -64.62 -56.67 -29.36
N TYR A 527 -65.88 -56.34 -29.04
CA TYR A 527 -66.20 -55.03 -28.44
C TYR A 527 -65.60 -54.87 -27.04
N ALA A 528 -65.60 -55.92 -26.21
CA ALA A 528 -64.96 -55.90 -24.89
C ALA A 528 -63.44 -55.73 -24.96
N LEU A 529 -62.78 -56.33 -25.97
CA LEU A 529 -61.35 -56.20 -26.19
C LEU A 529 -60.98 -54.84 -26.79
N SER A 530 -61.73 -54.37 -27.79
CA SER A 530 -61.58 -53.03 -28.39
C SER A 530 -61.77 -51.92 -27.35
N LYS A 531 -62.80 -52.02 -26.48
CA LYS A 531 -62.98 -51.07 -25.39
C LYS A 531 -61.79 -51.02 -24.43
N LYS A 532 -61.25 -52.19 -24.04
CA LYS A 532 -60.05 -52.27 -23.18
C LYS A 532 -58.80 -51.72 -23.87
N ALA A 533 -58.65 -51.93 -25.17
CA ALA A 533 -57.55 -51.36 -25.96
C ALA A 533 -57.64 -49.82 -25.97
N ASN A 534 -58.80 -49.26 -26.28
CA ASN A 534 -59.03 -47.81 -26.29
C ASN A 534 -58.86 -47.17 -24.88
N GLU A 535 -59.27 -47.88 -23.82
CA GLU A 535 -59.05 -47.43 -22.43
C GLU A 535 -57.57 -47.45 -22.04
N ALA A 536 -56.80 -48.45 -22.47
CA ALA A 536 -55.36 -48.52 -22.28
C ALA A 536 -54.62 -47.46 -23.11
N GLU A 537 -55.05 -47.22 -24.35
CA GLU A 537 -54.52 -46.17 -25.23
C GLU A 537 -54.74 -44.78 -24.62
N ARG A 538 -55.95 -44.48 -24.12
CA ARG A 538 -56.23 -43.22 -23.40
C ARG A 538 -55.29 -43.04 -22.20
N LEU A 539 -55.08 -44.09 -21.39
CA LEU A 539 -54.17 -44.04 -20.25
C LEU A 539 -52.70 -43.91 -20.64
N ALA A 540 -52.30 -44.43 -21.80
CA ALA A 540 -50.97 -44.21 -22.38
C ALA A 540 -50.81 -42.76 -22.86
N ASN A 541 -51.78 -42.24 -23.59
CA ASN A 541 -51.80 -40.86 -24.09
C ASN A 541 -51.79 -39.83 -22.94
N GLU A 542 -52.54 -40.06 -21.87
CA GLU A 542 -52.52 -39.23 -20.65
C GLU A 542 -51.13 -39.20 -19.99
N ARG A 543 -50.41 -40.34 -19.96
CA ARG A 543 -49.02 -40.42 -19.47
C ARG A 543 -48.03 -39.72 -20.42
N VAL A 544 -48.21 -39.83 -21.73
CA VAL A 544 -47.40 -39.15 -22.73
C VAL A 544 -47.56 -37.63 -22.63
N ILE A 545 -48.79 -37.13 -22.48
CA ILE A 545 -49.08 -35.70 -22.27
C ILE A 545 -48.39 -35.20 -21.00
N ALA A 546 -48.56 -35.89 -19.87
CA ALA A 546 -47.92 -35.51 -18.61
C ALA A 546 -46.38 -35.52 -18.69
N ALA A 547 -45.78 -36.50 -19.39
CA ALA A 547 -44.34 -36.54 -19.63
C ALA A 547 -43.87 -35.41 -20.55
N VAL A 548 -44.63 -35.08 -21.60
CA VAL A 548 -44.35 -33.97 -22.51
C VAL A 548 -44.41 -32.61 -21.79
N ASP A 549 -45.35 -32.42 -20.86
CA ASP A 549 -45.43 -31.18 -20.08
C ASP A 549 -44.28 -31.05 -19.08
N LEU A 550 -43.89 -32.14 -18.40
CA LEU A 550 -42.66 -32.17 -17.59
C LEU A 550 -41.40 -31.86 -18.42
N ILE A 551 -41.34 -32.31 -19.68
CA ILE A 551 -40.24 -31.99 -20.61
C ILE A 551 -40.27 -30.51 -21.02
N LYS A 552 -41.44 -29.88 -21.20
CA LYS A 552 -41.55 -28.43 -21.46
C LYS A 552 -41.02 -27.61 -20.29
N ASP A 553 -41.43 -27.95 -19.06
CA ASP A 553 -40.98 -27.26 -17.86
C ASP A 553 -39.47 -27.45 -17.64
N ALA A 554 -38.94 -28.67 -17.83
CA ALA A 554 -37.51 -28.95 -17.79
C ALA A 554 -36.73 -28.07 -18.79
N LYS A 555 -37.13 -28.06 -20.07
CA LYS A 555 -36.51 -27.22 -21.12
C LYS A 555 -36.60 -25.72 -20.81
N LYS A 556 -37.70 -25.27 -20.19
CA LYS A 556 -37.83 -23.88 -19.73
C LYS A 556 -36.81 -23.55 -18.64
N THR A 557 -36.61 -24.44 -17.66
CA THR A 557 -35.57 -24.25 -16.64
C THR A 557 -34.15 -24.34 -17.20
N GLU A 558 -33.94 -25.18 -18.23
CA GLU A 558 -32.68 -25.29 -18.95
C GLU A 558 -32.32 -23.97 -19.64
N SER A 559 -33.25 -23.38 -20.41
CA SER A 559 -33.07 -22.06 -21.07
C SER A 559 -32.70 -20.98 -20.04
N MET A 560 -33.51 -20.84 -18.97
CA MET A 560 -33.26 -19.87 -17.89
C MET A 560 -31.90 -20.08 -17.18
N SER A 561 -31.34 -21.30 -17.20
CA SER A 561 -30.00 -21.59 -16.67
C SER A 561 -28.89 -21.24 -17.67
N ARG A 562 -29.12 -21.49 -18.96
CA ARG A 562 -28.21 -21.20 -20.07
C ARG A 562 -28.05 -19.69 -20.29
N GLU A 563 -29.14 -18.94 -20.22
CA GLU A 563 -29.16 -17.47 -20.31
C GLU A 563 -28.32 -16.83 -19.19
N LYS A 564 -28.46 -17.33 -17.95
CA LYS A 564 -27.65 -16.89 -16.79
C LYS A 564 -26.16 -17.21 -16.96
N LEU A 565 -25.84 -18.38 -17.53
CA LEU A 565 -24.47 -18.77 -17.83
C LEU A 565 -23.86 -17.89 -18.93
N GLU A 566 -24.62 -17.56 -19.98
CA GLU A 566 -24.17 -16.65 -21.04
C GLU A 566 -23.96 -15.22 -20.51
N ALA A 567 -24.84 -14.74 -19.64
CA ALA A 567 -24.68 -13.45 -18.97
C ALA A 567 -23.40 -13.38 -18.11
N SER A 568 -23.08 -14.43 -17.34
CA SER A 568 -21.84 -14.46 -16.56
C SER A 568 -20.59 -14.54 -17.44
N TYR A 569 -20.65 -15.23 -18.60
CA TYR A 569 -19.55 -15.22 -19.56
C TYR A 569 -19.32 -13.84 -20.20
N LYS A 570 -20.38 -13.07 -20.48
CA LYS A 570 -20.27 -11.68 -20.95
C LYS A 570 -19.63 -10.78 -19.88
N GLU A 571 -20.12 -10.85 -18.65
CA GLU A 571 -19.58 -10.07 -17.53
C GLU A 571 -18.10 -10.43 -17.21
N ILE A 572 -17.71 -11.71 -17.37
CA ILE A 572 -16.31 -12.15 -17.26
C ILE A 572 -15.45 -11.61 -18.41
N LYS A 573 -15.99 -11.52 -19.64
CA LYS A 573 -15.30 -10.91 -20.78
C LYS A 573 -15.08 -9.42 -20.55
N GLU A 574 -16.13 -8.69 -20.17
CA GLU A 574 -16.10 -7.26 -19.88
C GLU A 574 -15.10 -6.92 -18.77
N ARG A 575 -15.08 -7.68 -17.67
CA ARG A 575 -14.06 -7.53 -16.61
C ARG A 575 -12.64 -7.81 -17.09
N LYS A 576 -12.42 -8.75 -18.02
CA LYS A 576 -11.10 -9.01 -18.62
C LYS A 576 -10.67 -7.91 -19.60
N GLU A 577 -11.62 -7.25 -20.25
CA GLU A 577 -11.37 -6.07 -21.09
C GLU A 577 -11.02 -4.86 -20.23
N ALA A 578 -11.85 -4.51 -19.25
CA ALA A 578 -11.55 -3.45 -18.28
C ALA A 578 -10.22 -3.65 -17.51
N LEU A 579 -9.84 -4.90 -17.22
CA LEU A 579 -8.54 -5.22 -16.60
C LEU A 579 -7.36 -4.96 -17.56
N ARG A 580 -7.49 -5.30 -18.85
CA ARG A 580 -6.44 -5.03 -19.86
C ARG A 580 -6.25 -3.53 -20.06
N ASP A 581 -7.34 -2.79 -20.21
CA ASP A 581 -7.33 -1.33 -20.29
C ASP A 581 -6.66 -0.69 -19.08
N ALA A 582 -6.90 -1.22 -17.88
CA ALA A 582 -6.29 -0.73 -16.65
C ALA A 582 -4.78 -1.04 -16.57
N THR A 583 -4.35 -2.22 -17.01
CA THR A 583 -2.91 -2.54 -17.09
C THR A 583 -2.19 -1.69 -18.14
N GLU A 584 -2.76 -1.51 -19.33
CA GLU A 584 -2.17 -0.68 -20.39
C GLU A 584 -2.05 0.79 -19.97
N LYS A 585 -3.05 1.33 -19.25
CA LYS A 585 -2.99 2.68 -18.66
C LYS A 585 -1.90 2.79 -17.59
N ALA A 586 -1.70 1.75 -16.77
CA ALA A 586 -0.65 1.72 -15.76
C ALA A 586 0.76 1.63 -16.40
N GLU A 587 0.92 0.82 -17.45
CA GLU A 587 2.17 0.70 -18.22
C GLU A 587 2.52 2.03 -18.90
N LYS A 588 1.59 2.66 -19.61
CA LYS A 588 1.78 3.99 -20.21
C LYS A 588 2.11 5.08 -19.19
N ALA A 589 1.57 5.00 -17.97
CA ALA A 589 1.93 5.91 -16.87
C ALA A 589 3.36 5.67 -16.35
N ILE A 590 3.84 4.42 -16.34
CA ILE A 590 5.23 4.07 -15.99
C ILE A 590 6.20 4.53 -17.09
N GLU A 591 5.85 4.34 -18.37
CA GLU A 591 6.61 4.84 -19.52
C GLU A 591 6.71 6.37 -19.53
N GLY A 592 5.58 7.07 -19.38
CA GLY A 592 5.55 8.53 -19.31
C GLY A 592 6.38 9.09 -18.14
N LYS A 593 6.33 8.43 -16.97
CA LYS A 593 7.21 8.74 -15.84
C LYS A 593 8.69 8.53 -16.18
N LEU A 594 9.03 7.42 -16.84
CA LEU A 594 10.41 7.07 -17.17
C LEU A 594 11.01 8.04 -18.21
N ASN A 595 10.23 8.43 -19.22
CA ASN A 595 10.62 9.42 -20.23
C ASN A 595 10.85 10.79 -19.58
N MET A 596 9.92 11.27 -18.75
CA MET A 596 10.07 12.51 -17.99
C MET A 596 11.28 12.46 -17.04
N GLU A 597 11.57 11.32 -16.42
CA GLU A 597 12.77 11.17 -15.59
C GLU A 597 14.07 11.21 -16.44
N GLN A 598 14.05 10.66 -17.65
CA GLN A 598 15.17 10.76 -18.60
C GLN A 598 15.40 12.20 -19.07
N GLU A 599 14.36 12.90 -19.52
CA GLU A 599 14.45 14.33 -19.88
C GLU A 599 15.02 15.16 -18.72
N LEU A 600 14.56 14.90 -17.48
CA LEU A 600 15.11 15.54 -16.29
C LEU A 600 16.57 15.15 -15.99
N ARG A 601 17.06 13.97 -16.38
CA ARG A 601 18.49 13.60 -16.25
C ARG A 601 19.32 14.36 -17.29
N GLU A 602 18.84 14.42 -18.54
CA GLU A 602 19.50 15.13 -19.64
C GLU A 602 19.55 16.64 -19.37
N TRP A 603 18.44 17.25 -18.94
CA TRP A 603 18.38 18.66 -18.55
C TRP A 603 19.33 19.00 -17.38
N ARG A 604 19.41 18.13 -16.35
CA ARG A 604 20.38 18.31 -15.25
C ARG A 604 21.82 18.23 -15.75
N ALA A 605 22.13 17.31 -16.67
CA ALA A 605 23.46 17.18 -17.25
C ALA A 605 23.83 18.39 -18.12
N GLU A 606 22.92 18.88 -18.95
CA GLU A 606 23.12 20.05 -19.81
C GLU A 606 23.26 21.34 -18.97
N ASN A 607 22.44 21.52 -17.93
CA ASN A 607 22.54 22.67 -17.03
C ASN A 607 23.86 22.66 -16.23
N GLU A 608 24.33 21.49 -15.79
CA GLU A 608 25.64 21.35 -15.16
C GLU A 608 26.81 21.61 -16.13
N GLN A 609 26.66 21.28 -17.43
CA GLN A 609 27.61 21.72 -18.46
C GLN A 609 27.57 23.24 -18.67
N ARG A 610 26.39 23.87 -18.73
CA ARG A 610 26.25 25.34 -18.81
C ARG A 610 26.87 26.03 -17.60
N ARG A 611 26.68 25.50 -16.38
CA ARG A 611 27.32 26.01 -15.16
C ARG A 611 28.86 25.97 -15.27
N LYS A 612 29.42 24.82 -15.68
CA LYS A 612 30.87 24.66 -15.92
C LYS A 612 31.41 25.60 -17.00
N ALA A 613 30.68 25.79 -18.09
CA ALA A 613 31.05 26.75 -19.15
C ALA A 613 31.04 28.19 -18.64
N ASN A 614 30.01 28.58 -17.86
CA ASN A 614 29.91 29.90 -17.25
C ASN A 614 30.97 30.13 -16.16
N GLU A 615 31.37 29.10 -15.40
CA GLU A 615 32.45 29.19 -14.42
C GLU A 615 33.83 29.32 -15.09
N ALA A 616 34.06 28.58 -16.18
CA ALA A 616 35.25 28.77 -17.02
C ALA A 616 35.31 30.19 -17.63
N ALA A 617 34.16 30.73 -18.07
CA ALA A 617 34.06 32.09 -18.55
C ALA A 617 34.25 33.14 -17.43
N ALA A 618 33.67 32.94 -16.25
CA ALA A 618 33.84 33.83 -15.09
C ALA A 618 35.30 33.86 -14.60
N SER A 619 35.99 32.70 -14.63
CA SER A 619 37.42 32.62 -14.34
C SER A 619 38.32 33.39 -15.32
N SER A 620 37.78 33.88 -16.45
CA SER A 620 38.49 34.78 -17.38
C SER A 620 38.31 36.28 -17.07
N LYS A 621 37.37 36.66 -16.20
CA LYS A 621 37.09 38.04 -15.78
C LYS A 621 36.91 38.12 -14.27
N GLY A 622 38.03 38.19 -13.56
CA GLY A 622 38.05 38.28 -12.11
C GLY A 622 37.43 39.58 -11.59
N GLN A 623 36.20 39.50 -11.09
CA GLN A 623 35.61 40.53 -10.23
C GLN A 623 34.68 39.88 -9.20
N SER A 624 35.03 40.02 -7.92
CA SER A 624 34.22 39.53 -6.80
C SER A 624 33.22 40.59 -6.37
N MET A 625 31.94 40.23 -6.24
CA MET A 625 30.93 41.04 -5.55
C MET A 625 30.05 40.18 -4.66
N SER A 626 29.96 40.58 -3.39
CA SER A 626 29.01 40.04 -2.42
C SER A 626 27.60 40.57 -2.70
N VAL A 627 26.59 39.70 -2.62
CA VAL A 627 25.17 40.08 -2.67
C VAL A 627 24.49 39.68 -1.37
N ARG A 628 23.93 40.68 -0.68
CA ARG A 628 23.21 40.56 0.60
C ARG A 628 21.74 40.18 0.37
N GLN A 629 21.10 39.57 1.38
CA GLN A 629 19.68 39.21 1.35
C GLN A 629 18.78 40.40 1.02
N TYR A 630 17.77 40.19 0.16
CA TYR A 630 16.51 40.94 0.16
C TYR A 630 15.43 40.20 -0.66
N TRP A 631 14.50 39.54 0.02
CA TRP A 631 13.15 39.27 -0.48
C TRP A 631 12.20 39.43 0.70
N LYS A 632 11.18 40.28 0.52
CA LYS A 632 10.20 40.67 1.55
C LYS A 632 8.80 40.33 1.04
N SER A 633 7.89 40.05 1.97
CA SER A 633 6.47 39.77 1.70
C SER A 633 5.86 40.69 0.63
N PHE A 634 5.06 40.07 -0.24
CA PHE A 634 3.98 40.75 -0.94
C PHE A 634 2.72 39.89 -0.80
N ASP A 635 1.66 40.52 -0.29
CA ASP A 635 0.36 39.96 -0.02
C ASP A 635 -0.64 41.07 -0.35
N ASP A 636 -1.48 40.87 -1.37
CA ASP A 636 -2.52 41.81 -1.78
C ASP A 636 -3.63 41.05 -2.53
N SER A 637 -4.88 41.24 -2.09
CA SER A 637 -6.03 40.49 -2.59
C SER A 637 -6.63 41.12 -3.84
N ARG A 638 -7.15 40.29 -4.76
CA ARG A 638 -8.21 40.69 -5.70
C ARG A 638 -8.90 39.50 -6.36
N ASP A 639 -10.19 39.34 -6.08
CA ASP A 639 -11.05 38.34 -6.70
C ASP A 639 -11.42 38.73 -8.14
N ILE A 640 -11.14 37.85 -9.12
CA ILE A 640 -11.85 37.79 -10.41
C ILE A 640 -12.02 36.31 -10.79
N ASN A 641 -13.24 35.90 -11.14
CA ASN A 641 -13.55 34.55 -11.63
C ASN A 641 -13.05 34.34 -13.07
N GLY A 642 -12.42 33.20 -13.39
CA GLY A 642 -12.31 32.75 -14.78
C GLY A 642 -11.19 31.76 -15.16
N SER A 643 -11.46 30.46 -14.98
CA SER A 643 -10.84 29.31 -15.70
C SER A 643 -9.35 28.93 -15.47
N ASP A 644 -9.04 27.71 -15.91
CA ASP A 644 -7.74 27.09 -16.25
C ASP A 644 -6.68 26.87 -15.14
N PRO A 645 -6.71 25.71 -14.44
CA PRO A 645 -5.68 25.29 -13.50
C PRO A 645 -4.47 24.63 -14.21
N ALA A 646 -3.70 25.42 -14.97
CA ALA A 646 -2.58 24.93 -15.80
C ALA A 646 -1.19 25.47 -15.42
N SER A 647 -0.96 25.87 -14.16
CA SER A 647 0.38 26.19 -13.63
C SER A 647 0.43 26.26 -12.10
N ILE A 648 1.15 25.32 -11.47
CA ILE A 648 2.02 25.43 -10.27
C ILE A 648 2.36 24.00 -9.81
N ALA A 649 3.53 23.49 -10.21
CA ALA A 649 4.02 22.16 -9.82
C ALA A 649 5.56 22.00 -9.90
N LEU A 650 6.33 23.07 -9.60
CA LEU A 650 7.81 23.05 -9.72
C LEU A 650 8.55 23.67 -8.53
N ARG A 651 8.56 22.97 -7.39
CA ARG A 651 9.70 22.90 -6.44
C ARG A 651 9.73 21.47 -5.85
N VAL A 652 10.65 20.55 -6.19
CA VAL A 652 12.14 20.51 -6.14
C VAL A 652 12.65 19.83 -4.85
N ASN A 653 13.71 19.01 -5.01
CA ASN A 653 14.36 18.08 -4.06
C ASN A 653 13.71 16.67 -4.01
N SER A 654 14.27 15.57 -4.53
CA SER A 654 15.68 15.08 -4.57
C SER A 654 16.23 14.69 -3.18
N THR A 655 16.11 13.41 -2.85
CA THR A 655 16.72 12.77 -1.67
C THR A 655 18.14 12.24 -1.97
N PRO A 656 19.08 12.23 -1.00
CA PRO A 656 20.39 11.60 -1.18
C PRO A 656 20.31 10.08 -1.08
N ASN A 657 21.11 9.36 -1.88
CA ASN A 657 21.30 7.91 -1.78
C ASN A 657 22.68 7.59 -1.15
N PRO A 658 22.74 7.03 0.08
CA PRO A 658 23.98 6.59 0.69
C PRO A 658 24.19 5.08 0.49
N ASN A 659 24.98 4.69 -0.52
CA ASN A 659 25.45 3.30 -0.59
C ASN A 659 26.80 3.14 -1.30
N ARG A 660 27.91 3.37 -0.56
CA ARG A 660 29.25 2.92 -0.98
C ARG A 660 30.07 2.40 0.20
N ARG A 661 30.38 1.10 0.12
CA ARG A 661 31.13 0.26 1.06
C ARG A 661 32.40 0.91 1.61
N TYR A 662 32.75 0.53 2.85
CA TYR A 662 34.06 -0.10 3.10
C TYR A 662 33.94 -1.19 4.18
N SER A 663 34.99 -2.00 4.34
CA SER A 663 35.06 -3.15 5.23
C SER A 663 36.18 -2.94 6.25
N VAL A 664 35.92 -3.30 7.50
CA VAL A 664 36.91 -3.55 8.55
C VAL A 664 36.50 -4.85 9.25
N SER A 665 37.47 -5.63 9.71
CA SER A 665 37.30 -6.90 10.41
C SER A 665 37.70 -6.77 11.88
N GLU A 666 37.07 -7.54 12.78
CA GLU A 666 37.73 -8.60 13.58
C GLU A 666 36.76 -9.29 14.57
N VAL A 667 36.98 -10.59 14.81
CA VAL A 667 36.93 -11.38 16.08
C VAL A 667 35.82 -11.03 17.11
N ASP A 668 34.99 -11.96 17.62
CA ASP A 668 35.33 -13.29 18.17
C ASP A 668 34.20 -14.37 18.11
N ALA A 669 34.49 -15.53 18.71
CA ALA A 669 33.73 -16.78 18.88
C ALA A 669 32.21 -16.63 19.24
N SER A 670 31.36 -17.64 18.98
CA SER A 670 31.56 -19.06 19.30
C SER A 670 30.61 -20.03 18.57
N VAL A 671 30.83 -21.34 18.79
CA VAL A 671 30.26 -22.47 18.03
C VAL A 671 28.98 -23.03 18.68
N THR A 672 27.95 -23.34 17.87
CA THR A 672 27.12 -24.55 18.06
C THR A 672 26.36 -24.93 16.78
N GLU A 673 26.36 -26.21 16.42
CA GLU A 673 25.46 -26.77 15.38
C GLU A 673 24.06 -27.07 15.97
N VAL A 674 23.03 -27.12 15.12
CA VAL A 674 22.07 -28.25 15.01
C VAL A 674 21.00 -27.99 13.92
N ARG A 675 20.41 -29.08 13.40
CA ARG A 675 19.48 -29.14 12.24
C ARG A 675 18.02 -28.73 12.55
N PRO A 676 17.16 -28.49 11.52
CA PRO A 676 16.01 -27.59 11.65
C PRO A 676 14.62 -28.23 11.85
N ARG A 677 13.67 -27.36 12.27
CA ARG A 677 12.20 -27.40 12.06
C ARG A 677 11.42 -28.70 12.36
N ARG A 678 10.55 -28.66 13.38
CA ARG A 678 9.15 -29.12 13.28
C ARG A 678 8.19 -28.18 14.03
N LYS A 679 6.95 -28.08 13.54
CA LYS A 679 5.87 -27.25 14.12
C LYS A 679 5.27 -27.93 15.36
N LYS A 680 4.66 -27.14 16.27
CA LYS A 680 3.66 -27.62 17.24
C LYS A 680 2.44 -26.69 17.22
N SER A 681 1.26 -27.29 17.32
CA SER A 681 -0.05 -26.63 17.37
C SER A 681 -0.48 -26.37 18.81
N PHE A 682 -1.22 -25.27 19.04
CA PHE A 682 -1.99 -25.06 20.26
C PHE A 682 -3.45 -24.72 19.89
N PHE A 683 -4.38 -25.53 20.40
CA PHE A 683 -5.80 -25.19 20.49
C PHE A 683 -6.15 -24.93 21.96
N PRO A 684 -6.77 -23.79 22.32
CA PRO A 684 -7.50 -23.66 23.57
C PRO A 684 -8.91 -24.27 23.46
N ARG A 685 -9.42 -24.77 24.58
CA ARG A 685 -10.68 -25.52 24.71
C ARG A 685 -11.71 -24.62 25.40
N ILE A 686 -12.85 -24.37 24.78
CA ILE A 686 -13.94 -23.55 25.36
C ILE A 686 -15.16 -24.44 25.70
N ILE A 687 -15.91 -24.01 26.72
CA ILE A 687 -16.85 -24.81 27.51
C ILE A 687 -18.27 -24.67 26.97
N MET A 688 -19.03 -25.76 26.89
CA MET A 688 -20.46 -25.71 26.55
C MET A 688 -21.30 -25.18 27.73
N PHE A 689 -22.16 -24.20 27.47
CA PHE A 689 -23.25 -23.83 28.36
C PHE A 689 -24.60 -24.30 27.79
N LEU A 690 -25.36 -25.04 28.59
CA LEU A 690 -26.69 -25.54 28.23
C LEU A 690 -27.77 -24.49 28.55
N ALA A 691 -28.41 -23.94 27.51
CA ALA A 691 -29.64 -23.15 27.64
C ALA A 691 -30.86 -24.00 27.25
N ARG A 692 -31.96 -23.91 28.02
CA ARG A 692 -33.07 -24.88 28.01
C ARG A 692 -34.44 -24.22 27.88
N LYS A 693 -34.98 -24.12 26.66
CA LYS A 693 -36.36 -23.75 26.28
C LYS A 693 -36.50 -23.88 24.75
N ARG A 694 -37.64 -24.23 24.15
CA ARG A 694 -38.89 -24.81 24.68
C ARG A 694 -39.59 -25.50 23.51
N ALA A 695 -40.14 -26.71 23.70
CA ALA A 695 -41.04 -27.28 22.70
C ALA A 695 -42.43 -26.64 22.82
N GLN A 696 -43.05 -26.33 21.69
CA GLN A 696 -44.50 -26.10 21.58
C GLN A 696 -44.99 -26.77 20.30
N SER A 697 -45.83 -27.79 20.49
CA SER A 697 -46.63 -28.43 19.46
C SER A 697 -47.83 -27.56 19.08
N LEU A 698 -48.25 -27.63 17.82
CA LEU A 698 -49.67 -27.62 17.43
C LEU A 698 -49.81 -28.31 16.08
N ASN A 699 -51.06 -28.62 15.70
CA ASN A 699 -51.41 -29.38 14.50
C ASN A 699 -51.45 -28.49 13.24
#